data_AF-A0A8R1DRN6-F1
#
_entry.id   AF-A0A8R1DRN6-F1
#
_cell.length_a   1.000
_cell.length_b   1.000
_cell.length_c   1.000
_cell.angle_alpha   90.00
_cell.angle_beta   90.00
_cell.angle_gamma   90.00
#
_symmetry.space_group_name_H-M   'P 1'
#
loop_
_entity.id
_entity.type
_entity.pdbx_description
1 polymer ?
#
loop_
_entity_poly.entity_id
_entity_poly.type
_entity_poly.pdbx_seq_one_letter_code
_entity_poly.pdbx_strand_id
1 'polypeptide(L)'
;MSKDKDDLLARAVENDTNYKDRATLIRSNDEIDAKFGFVRYTGIQEKKGFLINIQPSELVDEQTKVIVSVVDYFFISDMDERFKISYPFRPYFYIATLDGFEFQVSSYLSKKYGAQAAVEHMDKEDLDLVSIQKPPIRAQKTYIKLSFVSTVEMMKTRKDIMPLVRKNTERIKKESAYADYLARNLGGGTSDGKERLDGDILSQIVDIREYDVPFHMRVSIDEKIFVGLWYDVKGVGPNRVPVIKRKDLAFFHAKPKVLAFDIETTKLPLKFPDRESDEIMMISYMVDGQGFLIINREIVSADINAFEYTPKAEYKGEFVVWNEKDETALIRKFFDHFLQVRPNIVVTYNGDFFDWPFVEARAKIRGFNMEREIGFSKDSADEYKSRNCIHMDAFRWVKRDSYLPVGSQNLKAVTKAKLRYDPVEVEPELMCKMAREQPQQLANYSVSDAVSTYYLYMKYVHQFIFALCTIIPLGADDVLRKGSGTLCEALLMVEAFHNNIVFPNKYTGPEEARFSKDGHRVESETYVGGHVEALEAGVFRADIPAKFRLKPEALQQLKDEVDETLRKELVREFGVSLDQVVDFEQQCEEVKSAFDGLLAAPTRLENPRIYHLDVGAMYPNIILTNRLQVRFCFLNFLWWKIRGKSRI
;
A
#
# COMPACT_ATOMS: atom_id res chain seq x y z
N MET A 1 12.70 -16.79 -42.19
CA MET A 1 13.28 -16.96 -40.85
C MET A 1 12.42 -16.41 -39.70
N SER A 2 11.75 -15.24 -39.80
CA SER A 2 10.84 -14.81 -38.71
C SER A 2 9.50 -15.56 -38.70
N LYS A 3 8.87 -15.76 -39.89
CA LYS A 3 7.62 -16.53 -40.01
C LYS A 3 7.69 -17.95 -39.45
N ASP A 4 8.77 -18.69 -39.69
CA ASP A 4 8.93 -20.05 -39.17
C ASP A 4 9.13 -20.08 -37.64
N LYS A 5 9.73 -19.03 -37.05
CA LYS A 5 9.84 -18.89 -35.59
C LYS A 5 8.50 -18.54 -34.96
N ASP A 6 7.73 -17.66 -35.60
CA ASP A 6 6.40 -17.25 -35.14
C ASP A 6 5.41 -18.44 -35.21
N ASP A 7 5.46 -19.27 -36.26
CA ASP A 7 4.64 -20.48 -36.41
C ASP A 7 5.04 -21.60 -35.43
N LEU A 8 6.33 -21.75 -35.12
CA LEU A 8 6.81 -22.69 -34.10
C LEU A 8 6.44 -22.24 -32.68
N LEU A 9 6.46 -20.93 -32.40
CA LEU A 9 5.98 -20.37 -31.13
C LEU A 9 4.47 -20.58 -30.98
N ALA A 10 3.68 -20.29 -32.03
CA ALA A 10 2.24 -20.47 -32.02
C ALA A 10 1.84 -21.95 -31.73
N ARG A 11 2.52 -22.91 -32.37
CA ARG A 11 2.28 -24.35 -32.16
C ARG A 11 2.74 -24.90 -30.81
N ALA A 12 3.79 -24.32 -30.21
CA ALA A 12 4.24 -24.70 -28.87
C ALA A 12 3.30 -24.16 -27.77
N VAL A 13 2.61 -23.05 -28.03
CA VAL A 13 1.75 -22.34 -27.07
C VAL A 13 0.30 -22.86 -27.06
N GLU A 14 -0.24 -23.31 -28.20
CA GLU A 14 -1.54 -24.04 -28.22
C GLU A 14 -1.49 -25.38 -27.45
N ASN A 15 -0.29 -25.93 -27.23
CA ASN A 15 -0.05 -27.14 -26.45
C ASN A 15 0.23 -26.89 -24.95
N ASP A 16 0.14 -25.63 -24.48
CA ASP A 16 0.11 -25.36 -23.04
C ASP A 16 -1.20 -25.92 -22.48
N THR A 17 -1.09 -26.87 -21.54
CA THR A 17 -2.23 -27.54 -20.90
C THR A 17 -3.23 -26.54 -20.30
N ASN A 18 -2.77 -25.33 -19.96
CA ASN A 18 -3.58 -24.30 -19.31
C ASN A 18 -4.04 -23.17 -20.25
N TYR A 19 -3.72 -23.22 -21.55
CA TYR A 19 -4.05 -22.14 -22.50
C TYR A 19 -5.56 -21.86 -22.56
N LYS A 20 -6.38 -22.92 -22.67
CA LYS A 20 -7.83 -22.81 -22.81
C LYS A 20 -8.49 -22.18 -21.57
N ASP A 21 -8.00 -22.54 -20.39
CA ASP A 21 -8.51 -22.01 -19.12
C ASP A 21 -8.16 -20.53 -18.98
N ARG A 22 -6.90 -20.16 -19.27
CA ARG A 22 -6.44 -18.76 -19.29
C ARG A 22 -7.24 -17.93 -20.30
N ALA A 23 -7.41 -18.42 -21.53
CA ALA A 23 -8.19 -17.74 -22.57
C ALA A 23 -9.69 -17.58 -22.19
N THR A 24 -10.24 -18.52 -21.43
CA THR A 24 -11.62 -18.42 -20.91
C THR A 24 -11.72 -17.39 -19.79
N LEU A 25 -10.73 -17.35 -18.89
CA LEU A 25 -10.64 -16.33 -17.85
C LEU A 25 -10.51 -14.92 -18.44
N ILE A 26 -9.67 -14.73 -19.46
CA ILE A 26 -9.52 -13.44 -20.16
C ILE A 26 -10.88 -12.95 -20.70
N ARG A 27 -11.62 -13.84 -21.37
CA ARG A 27 -12.96 -13.51 -21.90
C ARG A 27 -13.96 -13.18 -20.80
N SER A 28 -14.00 -14.00 -19.74
CA SER A 28 -14.89 -13.78 -18.59
C SER A 28 -14.60 -12.43 -17.91
N ASN A 29 -13.32 -12.07 -17.75
CA ASN A 29 -12.94 -10.77 -17.19
C ASN A 29 -13.41 -9.62 -18.07
N ASP A 30 -13.24 -9.72 -19.39
CA ASP A 30 -13.71 -8.70 -20.33
C ASP A 30 -15.24 -8.55 -20.31
N GLU A 31 -15.99 -9.65 -20.19
CA GLU A 31 -17.45 -9.65 -20.08
C GLU A 31 -17.93 -8.94 -18.80
N ILE A 32 -17.32 -9.24 -17.66
CA ILE A 32 -17.61 -8.57 -16.38
C ILE A 32 -17.26 -7.09 -16.45
N ASP A 33 -16.08 -6.75 -16.97
CA ASP A 33 -15.65 -5.35 -17.12
C ASP A 33 -16.65 -4.54 -17.97
N ALA A 34 -17.15 -5.13 -19.06
CA ALA A 34 -18.13 -4.52 -19.95
C ALA A 34 -19.48 -4.23 -19.27
N LYS A 35 -19.94 -5.05 -18.31
CA LYS A 35 -21.18 -4.79 -17.54
C LYS A 35 -21.14 -3.45 -16.80
N PHE A 36 -19.95 -3.02 -16.38
CA PHE A 36 -19.71 -1.75 -15.68
C PHE A 36 -19.32 -0.60 -16.62
N GLY A 37 -19.37 -0.84 -17.93
CA GLY A 37 -19.03 0.13 -18.97
C GLY A 37 -17.54 0.20 -19.32
N PHE A 38 -16.69 -0.68 -18.79
CA PHE A 38 -15.26 -0.68 -19.10
C PHE A 38 -14.96 -1.54 -20.32
N VAL A 39 -15.10 -0.92 -21.50
CA VAL A 39 -14.71 -1.54 -22.77
C VAL A 39 -13.24 -1.21 -23.08
N ARG A 40 -12.49 -2.20 -23.58
CA ARG A 40 -11.10 -2.00 -24.01
C ARG A 40 -11.06 -1.01 -25.17
N TYR A 41 -10.33 0.09 -24.99
CA TYR A 41 -10.19 1.12 -26.01
C TYR A 41 -9.00 0.81 -26.94
N THR A 42 -9.29 0.66 -28.24
CA THR A 42 -8.31 0.37 -29.30
C THR A 42 -8.25 1.46 -30.38
N GLY A 43 -8.82 2.64 -30.10
CA GLY A 43 -8.85 3.76 -31.04
C GLY A 43 -7.54 4.54 -31.10
N ILE A 44 -7.32 5.25 -32.22
CA ILE A 44 -6.17 6.13 -32.45
C ILE A 44 -6.39 7.51 -31.81
N GLN A 45 -7.66 7.92 -31.65
CA GLN A 45 -8.02 9.19 -31.05
C GLN A 45 -7.55 9.25 -29.59
N GLU A 46 -7.00 10.38 -29.19
CA GLU A 46 -6.59 10.62 -27.82
C GLU A 46 -7.82 10.80 -26.92
N LYS A 47 -7.86 10.08 -25.81
CA LYS A 47 -8.84 10.24 -24.75
C LYS A 47 -8.17 10.71 -23.47
N LYS A 48 -8.78 11.66 -22.80
CA LYS A 48 -8.37 12.10 -21.47
C LYS A 48 -9.08 11.22 -20.44
N GLY A 49 -8.32 10.60 -19.53
CA GLY A 49 -8.87 9.73 -18.50
C GLY A 49 -8.18 9.90 -17.16
N PHE A 50 -8.96 9.91 -16.09
CA PHE A 50 -8.48 9.75 -14.72
C PHE A 50 -8.33 8.26 -14.43
N LEU A 51 -7.12 7.85 -14.07
CA LEU A 51 -6.83 6.46 -13.76
C LEU A 51 -7.37 6.11 -12.38
N ILE A 52 -8.42 5.29 -12.33
CA ILE A 52 -9.08 4.91 -11.08
C ILE A 52 -8.57 3.60 -10.51
N ASN A 53 -8.27 2.60 -11.35
CA ASN A 53 -7.79 1.30 -10.90
C ASN A 53 -6.77 0.69 -11.86
N ILE A 54 -5.96 -0.22 -11.34
CA ILE A 54 -5.01 -1.02 -12.11
C ILE A 54 -5.12 -2.49 -11.69
N GLN A 55 -5.07 -3.41 -12.65
CA GLN A 55 -5.11 -4.84 -12.37
C GLN A 55 -4.14 -5.61 -13.26
N PRO A 56 -3.36 -6.58 -12.73
CA PRO A 56 -2.65 -7.52 -13.57
C PRO A 56 -3.65 -8.34 -14.39
N SER A 57 -3.29 -8.62 -15.64
CA SER A 57 -4.16 -9.30 -16.60
C SER A 57 -3.34 -10.01 -17.66
N GLU A 58 -4.04 -10.66 -18.57
CA GLU A 58 -3.47 -11.32 -19.74
C GLU A 58 -4.30 -10.98 -20.97
N LEU A 59 -3.66 -11.00 -22.13
CA LEU A 59 -4.31 -10.77 -23.41
C LEU A 59 -3.81 -11.81 -24.42
N VAL A 60 -4.72 -12.32 -25.25
CA VAL A 60 -4.35 -13.16 -26.39
C VAL A 60 -3.97 -12.25 -27.54
N ASP A 61 -2.69 -12.28 -27.93
CA ASP A 61 -2.22 -11.52 -29.08
C ASP A 61 -2.93 -12.02 -30.36
N GLU A 62 -3.56 -11.11 -31.10
CA GLU A 62 -4.41 -11.50 -32.22
C GLU A 62 -3.63 -12.15 -33.37
N GLN A 63 -2.34 -11.81 -33.53
CA GLN A 63 -1.51 -12.26 -34.64
C GLN A 63 -0.81 -13.58 -34.34
N THR A 64 -0.19 -13.66 -33.17
CA THR A 64 0.64 -14.80 -32.75
C THR A 64 -0.14 -15.85 -31.97
N LYS A 65 -1.35 -15.50 -31.50
CA LYS A 65 -2.18 -16.30 -30.58
C LYS A 65 -1.53 -16.58 -29.22
N VAL A 66 -0.40 -15.96 -28.94
CA VAL A 66 0.31 -16.10 -27.68
C VAL A 66 -0.39 -15.28 -26.60
N ILE A 67 -0.49 -15.85 -25.40
CA ILE A 67 -0.96 -15.10 -24.23
C ILE A 67 0.20 -14.27 -23.69
N VAL A 68 0.00 -12.96 -23.61
CA VAL A 68 0.96 -12.00 -23.09
C VAL A 68 0.45 -11.38 -21.79
N SER A 69 1.35 -11.09 -20.86
CA SER A 69 0.99 -10.35 -19.65
C SER A 69 0.76 -8.88 -19.96
N VAL A 70 -0.32 -8.34 -19.42
CA VAL A 70 -0.72 -6.94 -19.57
C VAL A 70 -1.18 -6.38 -18.24
N VAL A 71 -1.11 -5.07 -18.07
CA VAL A 71 -1.80 -4.38 -16.97
C VAL A 71 -3.03 -3.70 -17.54
N ASP A 72 -4.20 -4.05 -16.99
CA ASP A 72 -5.44 -3.34 -17.29
C ASP A 72 -5.50 -2.06 -16.46
N TYR A 73 -5.55 -0.92 -17.14
CA TYR A 73 -5.72 0.41 -16.57
C TYR A 73 -7.17 0.87 -16.80
N PHE A 74 -7.91 1.13 -15.71
CA PHE A 74 -9.31 1.53 -15.76
C PHE A 74 -9.43 3.04 -15.65
N PHE A 75 -10.04 3.67 -16.65
CA PHE A 75 -10.15 5.13 -16.74
C PHE A 75 -11.60 5.60 -16.67
N ILE A 76 -11.80 6.73 -16.01
CA ILE A 76 -13.04 7.51 -16.05
C ILE A 76 -12.73 8.90 -16.62
N SER A 77 -13.59 9.40 -17.50
CA SER A 77 -13.48 10.76 -18.04
C SER A 77 -14.33 11.76 -17.24
N ASP A 78 -14.17 13.05 -17.55
CA ASP A 78 -15.00 14.13 -16.99
C ASP A 78 -16.50 14.02 -17.35
N MET A 79 -16.85 13.21 -18.37
CA MET A 79 -18.23 13.03 -18.89
C MET A 79 -18.84 11.67 -18.51
N ASP A 80 -18.35 11.00 -17.47
CA ASP A 80 -18.73 9.63 -17.05
C ASP A 80 -18.51 8.57 -18.15
N GLU A 81 -17.75 8.89 -19.21
CA GLU A 81 -17.25 7.88 -20.15
C GLU A 81 -16.22 7.00 -19.44
N ARG A 82 -16.37 5.70 -19.60
CA ARG A 82 -15.53 4.67 -18.98
C ARG A 82 -14.85 3.86 -20.06
N PHE A 83 -13.58 3.57 -19.87
CA PHE A 83 -12.84 2.72 -20.78
C PHE A 83 -11.66 2.09 -20.04
N LYS A 84 -11.12 1.02 -20.61
CA LYS A 84 -9.88 0.41 -20.11
C LYS A 84 -8.83 0.31 -21.20
N ILE A 85 -7.57 0.29 -20.79
CA ILE A 85 -6.42 -0.02 -21.64
C ILE A 85 -5.70 -1.23 -21.09
N SER A 86 -5.41 -2.20 -21.95
CA SER A 86 -4.52 -3.31 -21.63
C SER A 86 -3.12 -2.99 -22.13
N TYR A 87 -2.22 -2.60 -21.24
CA TYR A 87 -0.85 -2.23 -21.59
C TYR A 87 0.05 -3.48 -21.53
N PRO A 88 0.57 -3.98 -22.67
CA PRO A 88 1.45 -5.14 -22.69
C PRO A 88 2.83 -4.78 -22.13
N PHE A 89 3.33 -5.63 -21.22
CA PHE A 89 4.64 -5.46 -20.63
C PHE A 89 5.27 -6.82 -20.34
N ARG A 90 6.56 -6.97 -20.65
CA ARG A 90 7.29 -8.23 -20.40
C ARG A 90 7.76 -8.29 -18.94
N PRO A 91 7.23 -9.21 -18.11
CA PRO A 91 7.76 -9.41 -16.76
C PRO A 91 9.24 -9.77 -16.82
N TYR A 92 10.03 -9.35 -15.83
CA TYR A 92 11.45 -9.68 -15.83
C TYR A 92 12.02 -9.80 -14.42
N PHE A 93 13.19 -10.43 -14.33
CA PHE A 93 14.08 -10.38 -13.17
C PHE A 93 15.55 -10.34 -13.63
N TYR A 94 16.46 -10.08 -12.70
CA TYR A 94 17.89 -10.02 -12.98
C TYR A 94 18.63 -11.24 -12.42
N ILE A 95 19.68 -11.66 -13.13
CA ILE A 95 20.63 -12.68 -12.68
C ILE A 95 21.99 -12.02 -12.50
N ALA A 96 22.65 -12.31 -11.38
CA ALA A 96 24.04 -11.97 -11.16
C ALA A 96 24.92 -13.21 -11.38
N THR A 97 26.08 -13.01 -11.98
CA THR A 97 27.10 -14.04 -12.15
C THR A 97 28.37 -13.70 -11.35
N LEU A 98 29.31 -14.64 -11.30
CA LEU A 98 30.71 -14.30 -11.04
C LEU A 98 31.26 -13.42 -12.17
N ASP A 99 32.15 -12.51 -11.82
CA ASP A 99 32.69 -11.51 -12.74
C ASP A 99 33.38 -12.19 -13.93
N GLY A 100 33.04 -11.75 -15.15
CA GLY A 100 33.62 -12.25 -16.40
C GLY A 100 32.85 -13.41 -17.06
N PHE A 101 31.80 -13.93 -16.41
CA PHE A 101 30.97 -15.02 -16.95
C PHE A 101 29.62 -14.56 -17.54
N GLU A 102 29.33 -13.25 -17.54
CA GLU A 102 28.05 -12.68 -17.94
C GLU A 102 27.69 -13.05 -19.40
N PHE A 103 28.68 -13.04 -20.29
CA PHE A 103 28.49 -13.38 -21.70
C PHE A 103 28.22 -14.89 -21.90
N GLN A 104 28.94 -15.75 -21.19
CA GLN A 104 28.79 -17.20 -21.32
C GLN A 104 27.43 -17.66 -20.76
N VAL A 105 27.04 -17.12 -19.59
CA VAL A 105 25.75 -17.41 -18.96
C VAL A 105 24.60 -16.86 -19.81
N SER A 106 24.70 -15.62 -20.32
CA SER A 106 23.66 -15.06 -21.20
C SER A 106 23.47 -15.85 -22.50
N SER A 107 24.56 -16.33 -23.11
CA SER A 107 24.49 -17.21 -24.30
C SER A 107 23.81 -18.55 -23.99
N TYR A 108 24.14 -19.17 -22.85
CA TYR A 108 23.46 -20.39 -22.38
C TYR A 108 21.96 -20.15 -22.14
N LEU A 109 21.61 -19.08 -21.42
CA LEU A 109 20.21 -18.73 -21.12
C LEU A 109 19.43 -18.43 -22.40
N SER A 110 20.05 -17.75 -23.37
CA SER A 110 19.44 -17.49 -24.68
C SER A 110 19.18 -18.77 -25.45
N LYS A 111 20.10 -19.75 -25.40
CA LYS A 111 19.91 -21.06 -26.04
C LYS A 111 18.81 -21.88 -25.36
N LYS A 112 18.72 -21.84 -24.02
CA LYS A 112 17.77 -22.64 -23.24
C LYS A 112 16.36 -22.04 -23.22
N TYR A 113 16.25 -20.74 -23.02
CA TYR A 113 14.97 -20.04 -22.79
C TYR A 113 14.61 -19.04 -23.90
N GLY A 114 15.42 -18.89 -24.97
CA GLY A 114 15.23 -17.85 -26.00
C GLY A 114 13.92 -17.90 -26.79
N ALA A 115 13.15 -19.00 -26.70
CA ALA A 115 11.79 -19.06 -27.23
C ALA A 115 10.76 -18.35 -26.33
N GLN A 116 11.03 -18.22 -25.05
CA GLN A 116 10.12 -17.73 -24.01
C GLN A 116 10.61 -16.47 -23.29
N ALA A 117 11.91 -16.17 -23.38
CA ALA A 117 12.56 -15.05 -22.72
C ALA A 117 13.57 -14.32 -23.62
N ALA A 118 13.55 -13.00 -23.57
CA ALA A 118 14.61 -12.14 -24.09
C ALA A 118 15.71 -11.98 -23.04
N VAL A 119 16.97 -11.97 -23.48
CA VAL A 119 18.15 -11.91 -22.61
C VAL A 119 18.95 -10.65 -22.97
N GLU A 120 19.19 -9.79 -21.99
CA GLU A 120 19.88 -8.51 -22.16
C GLU A 120 20.90 -8.30 -21.02
N HIS A 121 22.01 -7.61 -21.29
CA HIS A 121 22.94 -7.14 -20.26
C HIS A 121 22.54 -5.76 -19.78
N MET A 122 22.59 -5.54 -18.46
CA MET A 122 22.17 -4.29 -17.82
C MET A 122 23.13 -3.93 -16.69
N ASP A 123 23.72 -2.74 -16.76
CA ASP A 123 24.55 -2.21 -15.68
C ASP A 123 23.68 -1.51 -14.63
N LYS A 124 23.81 -1.92 -13.37
CA LYS A 124 23.12 -1.32 -12.22
C LYS A 124 24.09 -0.96 -11.12
N GLU A 125 23.74 0.08 -10.37
CA GLU A 125 24.41 0.39 -9.11
C GLU A 125 23.99 -0.63 -8.05
N ASP A 126 24.98 -1.30 -7.44
CA ASP A 126 24.77 -2.18 -6.30
C ASP A 126 25.46 -1.61 -5.06
N LEU A 127 24.66 -1.13 -4.12
CA LEU A 127 25.13 -0.50 -2.89
C LEU A 127 25.86 -1.47 -1.94
N ASP A 128 25.79 -2.79 -2.18
CA ASP A 128 26.57 -3.79 -1.43
C ASP A 128 28.02 -3.88 -1.93
N LEU A 129 28.33 -3.37 -3.12
CA LEU A 129 29.69 -3.34 -3.63
C LEU A 129 30.47 -2.20 -2.96
N VAL A 130 31.38 -2.56 -2.06
CA VAL A 130 32.27 -1.61 -1.39
C VAL A 130 33.31 -1.12 -2.40
N SER A 131 33.15 0.10 -2.91
CA SER A 131 34.30 0.79 -3.51
C SER A 131 35.26 1.19 -2.38
N ILE A 132 36.34 0.43 -2.20
CA ILE A 132 37.44 0.78 -1.26
C ILE A 132 38.10 2.12 -1.64
N GLN A 133 37.86 2.61 -2.86
CA GLN A 133 38.33 3.90 -3.35
C GLN A 133 37.25 4.98 -3.23
N LYS A 134 37.72 6.20 -2.91
CA LYS A 134 37.00 7.42 -2.52
C LYS A 134 35.58 7.59 -3.11
N PRO A 135 34.63 8.20 -2.36
CA PRO A 135 33.40 8.72 -2.95
C PRO A 135 33.79 9.71 -4.08
N PRO A 136 33.22 9.62 -5.31
CA PRO A 136 31.86 9.18 -5.63
C PRO A 136 31.80 8.16 -6.80
N ILE A 137 32.72 7.20 -6.91
CA ILE A 137 32.60 6.18 -7.96
C ILE A 137 31.62 5.11 -7.47
N ARG A 138 30.35 5.27 -7.89
CA ARG A 138 29.28 4.29 -7.66
C ARG A 138 29.68 2.98 -8.35
N ALA A 139 29.92 1.93 -7.57
CA ALA A 139 30.30 0.63 -8.12
C ALA A 139 29.12 0.06 -8.93
N GLN A 140 29.36 -0.14 -10.23
CA GLN A 140 28.39 -0.75 -11.14
C GLN A 140 28.66 -2.24 -11.25
N LYS A 141 27.58 -3.02 -11.35
CA LYS A 141 27.61 -4.45 -11.64
C LYS A 141 26.78 -4.74 -12.88
N THR A 142 27.32 -5.59 -13.74
CA THR A 142 26.60 -6.12 -14.90
C THR A 142 25.65 -7.22 -14.45
N TYR A 143 24.37 -7.06 -14.76
CA TYR A 143 23.33 -8.05 -14.54
C TYR A 143 22.81 -8.59 -15.88
N ILE A 144 22.31 -9.83 -15.89
CA ILE A 144 21.58 -10.40 -17.03
C ILE A 144 20.09 -10.24 -16.76
N LYS A 145 19.40 -9.42 -17.54
CA LYS A 145 17.94 -9.24 -17.51
C LYS A 145 17.28 -10.33 -18.35
N LEU A 146 16.38 -11.10 -17.74
CA LEU A 146 15.51 -12.05 -18.44
C LEU A 146 14.10 -11.50 -18.50
N SER A 147 13.58 -11.23 -19.71
CA SER A 147 12.25 -10.67 -19.93
C SER A 147 11.33 -11.68 -20.62
N PHE A 148 10.17 -11.97 -20.04
CA PHE A 148 9.28 -13.08 -20.42
C PHE A 148 8.02 -12.60 -21.15
N VAL A 149 7.34 -13.51 -21.85
CA VAL A 149 6.05 -13.21 -22.50
C VAL A 149 4.91 -13.08 -21.51
N SER A 150 4.88 -13.90 -20.45
CA SER A 150 3.93 -13.77 -19.35
C SER A 150 4.55 -14.09 -17.99
N THR A 151 3.82 -13.77 -16.91
CA THR A 151 4.24 -14.03 -15.54
C THR A 151 4.32 -15.53 -15.24
N VAL A 152 3.56 -16.36 -15.97
CA VAL A 152 3.59 -17.82 -15.84
C VAL A 152 4.96 -18.38 -16.26
N GLU A 153 5.47 -17.98 -17.42
CA GLU A 153 6.79 -18.43 -17.88
C GLU A 153 7.90 -17.88 -16.97
N MET A 154 7.80 -16.63 -16.52
CA MET A 154 8.74 -16.06 -15.55
C MET A 154 8.83 -16.91 -14.27
N MET A 155 7.68 -17.29 -13.70
CA MET A 155 7.63 -18.10 -12.48
C MET A 155 8.16 -19.52 -12.71
N LYS A 156 7.92 -20.11 -13.88
CA LYS A 156 8.49 -21.40 -14.27
C LYS A 156 10.01 -21.34 -14.34
N THR A 157 10.57 -20.36 -15.05
CA THR A 157 12.02 -20.17 -15.13
C THR A 157 12.65 -19.85 -13.78
N ARG A 158 11.98 -19.04 -12.94
CA ARG A 158 12.42 -18.80 -11.56
C ARG A 158 12.51 -20.10 -10.76
N LYS A 159 11.52 -20.99 -10.87
CA LYS A 159 11.49 -22.29 -10.19
C LYS A 159 12.67 -23.19 -10.60
N ASP A 160 13.11 -23.09 -11.86
CA ASP A 160 14.27 -23.83 -12.38
C ASP A 160 15.61 -23.24 -11.90
N ILE A 161 15.74 -21.91 -11.81
CA ILE A 161 17.01 -21.23 -11.52
C ILE A 161 17.26 -21.08 -10.01
N MET A 162 16.23 -20.80 -9.21
CA MET A 162 16.36 -20.49 -7.79
C MET A 162 17.09 -21.59 -6.98
N PRO A 163 16.82 -22.91 -7.17
CA PRO A 163 17.55 -23.95 -6.45
C PRO A 163 19.03 -24.02 -6.83
N LEU A 164 19.37 -23.71 -8.09
CA LEU A 164 20.76 -23.66 -8.57
C LEU A 164 21.51 -22.51 -7.90
N VAL A 165 20.90 -21.32 -7.85
CA VAL A 165 21.46 -20.14 -7.16
C VAL A 165 21.80 -20.51 -5.72
N ARG A 166 20.85 -21.07 -4.96
CA ARG A 166 21.07 -21.46 -3.55
C ARG A 166 22.26 -22.41 -3.39
N LYS A 167 22.32 -23.45 -4.21
CA LYS A 167 23.42 -24.43 -4.21
C LYS A 167 24.77 -23.76 -4.52
N ASN A 168 24.80 -22.86 -5.49
CA ASN A 168 26.02 -22.16 -5.90
C ASN A 168 26.48 -21.19 -4.80
N THR A 169 25.56 -20.42 -4.20
CA THR A 169 25.87 -19.50 -3.10
C THR A 169 26.43 -20.26 -1.90
N GLU A 170 25.85 -21.40 -1.52
CA GLU A 170 26.38 -22.25 -0.44
C GLU A 170 27.77 -22.80 -0.74
N ARG A 171 28.01 -23.22 -2.00
CA ARG A 171 29.33 -23.68 -2.44
C ARG A 171 30.38 -22.57 -2.31
N ILE A 172 30.07 -21.39 -2.84
CA ILE A 172 30.99 -20.23 -2.81
C ILE A 172 31.28 -19.81 -1.36
N LYS A 173 30.26 -19.80 -0.48
CA LYS A 173 30.45 -19.55 0.97
C LYS A 173 31.44 -20.53 1.58
N LYS A 174 31.33 -21.82 1.28
CA LYS A 174 32.25 -22.87 1.79
C LYS A 174 33.67 -22.74 1.23
N GLU A 175 33.79 -22.49 -0.07
CA GLU A 175 35.08 -22.30 -0.73
C GLU A 175 35.81 -21.06 -0.20
N SER A 176 35.09 -19.94 0.02
CA SER A 176 35.63 -18.74 0.65
C SER A 176 36.05 -18.97 2.09
N ALA A 177 35.22 -19.64 2.91
CA ALA A 177 35.57 -19.94 4.30
C ALA A 177 36.79 -20.86 4.40
N TYR A 178 36.92 -21.80 3.46
CA TYR A 178 38.07 -22.69 3.37
C TYR A 178 39.33 -21.95 2.89
N ALA A 179 39.21 -21.06 1.90
CA ALA A 179 40.30 -20.21 1.45
C ALA A 179 40.79 -19.26 2.56
N ASP A 180 39.89 -18.66 3.33
CA ASP A 180 40.22 -17.84 4.50
C ASP A 180 40.90 -18.65 5.62
N TYR A 181 40.45 -19.90 5.85
CA TYR A 181 41.10 -20.82 6.79
C TYR A 181 42.50 -21.20 6.35
N LEU A 182 42.70 -21.53 5.07
CA LEU A 182 44.01 -21.84 4.48
C LEU A 182 44.94 -20.63 4.48
N ALA A 183 44.44 -19.44 4.15
CA ALA A 183 45.20 -18.19 4.19
C ALA A 183 45.66 -17.84 5.61
N ARG A 184 44.83 -18.13 6.62
CA ARG A 184 45.17 -17.91 8.04
C ARG A 184 46.16 -18.92 8.61
N ASN A 185 46.15 -20.16 8.13
CA ASN A 185 46.90 -21.26 8.77
C ASN A 185 48.10 -21.78 7.99
N LEU A 186 48.17 -21.60 6.66
CA LEU A 186 49.12 -22.35 5.82
C LEU A 186 49.80 -21.55 4.68
N GLY A 187 49.64 -20.22 4.59
CA GLY A 187 50.42 -19.41 3.63
C GLY A 187 50.26 -19.87 2.16
N GLY A 188 49.03 -19.74 1.64
CA GLY A 188 48.57 -19.89 0.25
C GLY A 188 49.52 -20.46 -0.82
N GLY A 189 49.26 -21.71 -1.24
CA GLY A 189 49.71 -22.28 -2.51
C GLY A 189 48.54 -22.44 -3.48
N THR A 190 48.67 -21.91 -4.70
CA THR A 190 47.70 -21.99 -5.79
C THR A 190 47.66 -23.39 -6.39
N SER A 191 46.46 -23.88 -6.78
CA SER A 191 46.35 -25.03 -7.68
C SER A 191 45.30 -24.78 -8.76
N ASP A 192 45.73 -25.01 -9.99
CA ASP A 192 45.00 -24.96 -11.26
C ASP A 192 43.89 -26.01 -11.32
N GLY A 193 42.81 -25.69 -12.06
CA GLY A 193 41.69 -26.59 -12.29
C GLY A 193 40.88 -26.28 -13.55
N LYS A 194 41.53 -26.29 -14.72
CA LYS A 194 40.87 -26.34 -16.04
C LYS A 194 40.34 -27.75 -16.30
N GLU A 195 39.06 -28.03 -16.02
CA GLU A 195 38.25 -29.10 -16.64
C GLU A 195 36.87 -29.20 -15.97
N ARG A 196 35.79 -28.59 -16.53
CA ARG A 196 34.36 -28.89 -16.19
C ARG A 196 33.25 -28.18 -17.00
N LEU A 197 33.46 -27.81 -18.26
CA LEU A 197 32.74 -26.73 -18.95
C LEU A 197 31.19 -26.73 -19.03
N ASP A 198 30.44 -27.85 -19.02
CA ASP A 198 28.95 -27.78 -19.14
C ASP A 198 28.21 -27.68 -17.79
N GLY A 199 28.76 -28.27 -16.72
CA GLY A 199 28.30 -28.05 -15.35
C GLY A 199 28.84 -26.76 -14.73
N ASP A 200 29.88 -26.20 -15.35
CA ASP A 200 30.60 -25.00 -14.89
C ASP A 200 29.77 -23.72 -15.08
N ILE A 201 29.19 -23.49 -16.26
CA ILE A 201 28.52 -22.21 -16.58
C ILE A 201 27.34 -21.92 -15.66
N LEU A 202 26.46 -22.90 -15.42
CA LEU A 202 25.34 -22.72 -14.48
C LEU A 202 25.80 -22.55 -13.03
N SER A 203 26.99 -23.05 -12.70
CA SER A 203 27.59 -22.89 -11.38
C SER A 203 28.12 -21.47 -11.12
N GLN A 204 28.25 -20.67 -12.18
CA GLN A 204 28.68 -19.25 -12.14
C GLN A 204 27.53 -18.29 -11.82
N ILE A 205 26.28 -18.78 -11.79
CA ILE A 205 25.12 -17.97 -11.38
C ILE A 205 25.11 -17.88 -9.85
N VAL A 206 25.22 -16.66 -9.30
CA VAL A 206 25.41 -16.45 -7.86
C VAL A 206 24.23 -15.80 -7.16
N ASP A 207 23.38 -15.10 -7.90
CA ASP A 207 22.24 -14.40 -7.33
C ASP A 207 21.12 -14.19 -8.36
N ILE A 208 19.91 -14.00 -7.86
CA ILE A 208 18.73 -13.59 -8.61
C ILE A 208 18.11 -12.40 -7.87
N ARG A 209 17.85 -11.30 -8.59
CA ARG A 209 17.35 -10.04 -8.03
C ARG A 209 16.01 -9.66 -8.63
N GLU A 210 15.20 -8.96 -7.84
CA GLU A 210 13.92 -8.38 -8.25
C GLU A 210 12.89 -9.39 -8.79
N TYR A 211 12.99 -10.65 -8.38
CA TYR A 211 12.15 -11.76 -8.87
C TYR A 211 10.78 -11.86 -8.19
N ASP A 212 10.55 -11.11 -7.12
CA ASP A 212 9.34 -11.13 -6.30
C ASP A 212 8.58 -9.80 -6.32
N VAL A 213 8.95 -8.89 -7.23
CA VAL A 213 8.23 -7.64 -7.47
C VAL A 213 6.87 -7.97 -8.13
N PRO A 214 5.73 -7.56 -7.56
CA PRO A 214 4.42 -7.77 -8.17
C PRO A 214 4.35 -7.16 -9.57
N PHE A 215 3.70 -7.85 -10.51
CA PHE A 215 3.76 -7.46 -11.92
C PHE A 215 3.17 -6.08 -12.20
N HIS A 216 1.97 -5.76 -11.70
CA HIS A 216 1.38 -4.43 -11.87
C HIS A 216 2.23 -3.32 -11.24
N MET A 217 2.81 -3.59 -10.07
CA MET A 217 3.74 -2.70 -9.40
C MET A 217 5.01 -2.45 -10.23
N ARG A 218 5.57 -3.50 -10.84
CA ARG A 218 6.69 -3.40 -11.78
C ARG A 218 6.37 -2.44 -12.92
N VAL A 219 5.26 -2.64 -13.61
CA VAL A 219 4.88 -1.78 -14.75
C VAL A 219 4.66 -0.33 -14.28
N SER A 220 4.01 -0.14 -13.14
CA SER A 220 3.80 1.19 -12.57
C SER A 220 5.10 1.91 -12.21
N ILE A 221 6.10 1.20 -11.66
CA ILE A 221 7.43 1.76 -11.39
C ILE A 221 8.12 2.13 -12.71
N ASP A 222 8.22 1.17 -13.63
CA ASP A 222 9.01 1.33 -14.84
C ASP A 222 8.47 2.44 -15.75
N GLU A 223 7.15 2.51 -15.92
CA GLU A 223 6.45 3.45 -16.81
C GLU A 223 5.99 4.73 -16.10
N LYS A 224 6.16 4.85 -14.78
CA LYS A 224 5.64 5.96 -13.94
C LYS A 224 4.13 6.19 -14.12
N ILE A 225 3.34 5.11 -14.12
CA ILE A 225 1.87 5.16 -14.23
C ILE A 225 1.26 4.83 -12.87
N PHE A 226 0.58 5.82 -12.27
CA PHE A 226 0.04 5.78 -10.92
C PHE A 226 -1.44 6.14 -10.87
N VAL A 227 -2.18 5.44 -10.01
CA VAL A 227 -3.62 5.68 -9.79
C VAL A 227 -3.82 7.07 -9.17
N GLY A 228 -4.95 7.71 -9.47
CA GLY A 228 -5.26 9.04 -8.94
C GLY A 228 -4.71 10.20 -9.77
N LEU A 229 -4.11 9.92 -10.93
CA LEU A 229 -3.60 10.92 -11.87
C LEU A 229 -4.39 10.90 -13.20
N TRP A 230 -4.26 12.00 -13.95
CA TRP A 230 -4.83 12.15 -15.27
C TRP A 230 -3.83 11.78 -16.36
N TYR A 231 -4.34 11.15 -17.42
CA TYR A 231 -3.55 10.70 -18.55
C TYR A 231 -4.24 11.03 -19.88
N ASP A 232 -3.42 11.36 -20.88
CA ASP A 232 -3.79 11.34 -22.29
C ASP A 232 -3.48 9.95 -22.86
N VAL A 233 -4.52 9.29 -23.39
CA VAL A 233 -4.52 7.85 -23.67
C VAL A 233 -4.89 7.57 -25.12
N LYS A 234 -4.11 6.73 -25.80
CA LYS A 234 -4.42 6.19 -27.14
C LYS A 234 -4.40 4.67 -27.10
N GLY A 235 -5.42 4.04 -27.68
CA GLY A 235 -5.53 2.58 -27.75
C GLY A 235 -4.52 1.95 -28.72
N VAL A 236 -4.06 2.69 -29.74
CA VAL A 236 -3.04 2.24 -30.69
C VAL A 236 -1.95 3.30 -30.83
N GLY A 237 -0.72 2.94 -30.47
CA GLY A 237 0.49 3.74 -30.65
C GLY A 237 1.38 3.27 -31.80
N PRO A 238 2.60 3.84 -31.94
CA PRO A 238 3.51 3.60 -33.06
C PRO A 238 3.87 2.13 -33.31
N ASN A 239 3.95 1.33 -32.23
CA ASN A 239 4.28 -0.10 -32.29
C ASN A 239 3.08 -1.01 -31.97
N ARG A 240 1.85 -0.52 -32.18
CA ARG A 240 0.59 -1.18 -31.75
C ARG A 240 0.46 -1.40 -30.24
N VAL A 241 1.32 -0.75 -29.46
CA VAL A 241 1.22 -0.66 -28.01
C VAL A 241 0.43 0.60 -27.66
N PRO A 242 -0.52 0.55 -26.70
CA PRO A 242 -1.22 1.74 -26.23
C PRO A 242 -0.25 2.80 -25.70
N VAL A 243 -0.64 4.07 -25.77
CA VAL A 243 0.14 5.19 -25.25
C VAL A 243 -0.61 5.78 -24.05
N ILE A 244 0.06 5.89 -22.91
CA ILE A 244 -0.46 6.49 -21.68
C ILE A 244 0.53 7.60 -21.27
N LYS A 245 0.13 8.86 -21.43
CA LYS A 245 0.98 10.02 -21.11
C LYS A 245 0.40 10.80 -19.96
N ARG A 246 1.19 11.01 -18.90
CA ARG A 246 0.76 11.82 -17.75
C ARG A 246 0.38 13.22 -18.21
N LYS A 247 -0.74 13.70 -17.70
CA LYS A 247 -1.24 15.06 -17.93
C LYS A 247 -1.29 15.79 -16.59
N ASP A 248 -0.43 16.79 -16.44
CA ASP A 248 -0.43 17.59 -15.22
C ASP A 248 -1.62 18.56 -15.25
N LEU A 249 -2.64 18.26 -14.45
CA LEU A 249 -3.80 19.11 -14.22
C LEU A 249 -3.77 19.62 -12.79
N ALA A 250 -4.12 20.89 -12.61
CA ALA A 250 -4.29 21.48 -11.30
C ALA A 250 -5.52 20.86 -10.61
N PHE A 251 -5.28 19.95 -9.66
CA PHE A 251 -6.19 19.54 -8.58
C PHE A 251 -7.69 19.46 -8.92
N PHE A 252 -8.05 18.62 -9.88
CA PHE A 252 -9.42 18.10 -9.98
C PHE A 252 -9.35 16.58 -9.99
N HIS A 253 -9.76 15.96 -8.88
CA HIS A 253 -10.05 14.52 -8.87
C HIS A 253 -11.30 14.31 -9.73
N ALA A 254 -11.29 13.28 -10.57
CA ALA A 254 -12.54 12.83 -11.19
C ALA A 254 -13.54 12.47 -10.08
N LYS A 255 -14.83 12.48 -10.40
CA LYS A 255 -15.90 12.09 -9.47
C LYS A 255 -16.31 10.64 -9.76
N PRO A 256 -15.64 9.64 -9.18
CA PRO A 256 -16.11 8.27 -9.31
C PRO A 256 -17.46 8.10 -8.64
N LYS A 257 -18.26 7.18 -9.17
CA LYS A 257 -19.51 6.77 -8.51
C LYS A 257 -19.17 5.90 -7.30
N VAL A 258 -19.59 6.33 -6.12
CA VAL A 258 -19.32 5.67 -4.85
C VAL A 258 -20.61 5.09 -4.31
N LEU A 259 -20.59 3.78 -4.06
CA LEU A 259 -21.66 3.06 -3.36
C LEU A 259 -21.15 2.62 -2.00
N ALA A 260 -21.79 3.02 -0.91
CA ALA A 260 -21.45 2.52 0.44
C ALA A 260 -22.63 1.71 0.96
N PHE A 261 -22.42 0.47 1.38
CA PHE A 261 -23.51 -0.39 1.86
C PHE A 261 -23.19 -1.05 3.19
N ASP A 262 -24.26 -1.44 3.87
CA ASP A 262 -24.29 -2.18 5.11
C ASP A 262 -25.49 -3.16 5.08
N ILE A 263 -25.38 -4.29 5.78
CA ILE A 263 -26.45 -5.30 5.85
C ILE A 263 -26.88 -5.57 7.29
N GLU A 264 -28.18 -5.79 7.45
CA GLU A 264 -28.74 -6.31 8.69
C GLU A 264 -29.21 -7.75 8.48
N THR A 265 -28.91 -8.61 9.45
CA THR A 265 -29.15 -10.05 9.35
C THR A 265 -29.91 -10.57 10.56
N THR A 266 -30.61 -11.71 10.38
CA THR A 266 -31.11 -12.45 11.53
C THR A 266 -29.97 -13.07 12.30
N LYS A 267 -30.23 -13.41 13.56
CA LYS A 267 -29.32 -14.23 14.36
C LYS A 267 -30.06 -14.98 15.44
N LEU A 268 -29.48 -16.10 15.84
CA LEU A 268 -29.88 -16.78 17.07
C LEU A 268 -29.47 -15.99 18.32
N PRO A 269 -30.25 -16.05 19.42
CA PRO A 269 -29.92 -15.36 20.66
C PRO A 269 -28.53 -15.73 21.18
N LEU A 270 -27.75 -14.73 21.62
CA LEU A 270 -26.40 -14.86 22.18
C LEU A 270 -25.35 -15.52 21.25
N LYS A 271 -25.65 -15.64 19.94
CA LYS A 271 -24.72 -16.14 18.92
C LYS A 271 -24.42 -15.07 17.87
N PHE A 272 -23.31 -15.23 17.16
CA PHE A 272 -23.07 -14.47 15.93
C PHE A 272 -24.00 -14.95 14.82
N PRO A 273 -24.36 -14.07 13.86
CA PRO A 273 -25.08 -14.47 12.66
C PRO A 273 -24.34 -15.58 11.88
N ASP A 274 -25.06 -16.60 11.43
CA ASP A 274 -24.52 -17.68 10.61
C ASP A 274 -25.07 -17.61 9.18
N ARG A 275 -24.24 -17.19 8.24
CA ARG A 275 -24.60 -17.03 6.82
C ARG A 275 -25.22 -18.25 6.14
N GLU A 276 -25.01 -19.46 6.65
CA GLU A 276 -25.62 -20.67 6.08
C GLU A 276 -27.09 -20.81 6.48
N SER A 277 -27.48 -20.32 7.66
CA SER A 277 -28.83 -20.53 8.23
C SER A 277 -29.64 -19.25 8.44
N ASP A 278 -28.98 -18.16 8.81
CA ASP A 278 -29.58 -16.84 8.99
C ASP A 278 -29.79 -16.11 7.65
N GLU A 279 -30.72 -15.16 7.64
CA GLU A 279 -31.17 -14.45 6.44
C GLU A 279 -30.87 -12.95 6.53
N ILE A 280 -30.70 -12.31 5.37
CA ILE A 280 -30.60 -10.86 5.26
C ILE A 280 -31.99 -10.26 5.40
N MET A 281 -32.15 -9.35 6.36
CA MET A 281 -33.39 -8.63 6.61
C MET A 281 -33.42 -7.26 5.91
N MET A 282 -32.28 -6.57 5.83
CA MET A 282 -32.17 -5.26 5.20
C MET A 282 -30.81 -5.10 4.51
N ILE A 283 -30.79 -4.38 3.39
CA ILE A 283 -29.56 -3.84 2.79
C ILE A 283 -29.76 -2.34 2.65
N SER A 284 -29.00 -1.56 3.42
CA SER A 284 -28.98 -0.10 3.34
C SER A 284 -27.74 0.33 2.57
N TYR A 285 -27.88 1.33 1.70
CA TYR A 285 -26.74 1.85 0.97
C TYR A 285 -26.94 3.26 0.47
N MET A 286 -25.83 3.96 0.24
CA MET A 286 -25.79 5.28 -0.37
C MET A 286 -25.08 5.22 -1.71
N VAL A 287 -25.60 5.96 -2.69
CA VAL A 287 -24.97 6.18 -3.99
C VAL A 287 -24.84 7.68 -4.22
N ASP A 288 -23.61 8.19 -4.24
CA ASP A 288 -23.29 9.62 -4.47
C ASP A 288 -24.16 10.61 -3.63
N GLY A 289 -24.55 10.21 -2.42
CA GLY A 289 -25.35 11.01 -1.48
C GLY A 289 -26.85 10.70 -1.45
N GLN A 290 -27.37 9.90 -2.39
CA GLN A 290 -28.75 9.38 -2.34
C GLN A 290 -28.79 8.05 -1.58
N GLY A 291 -29.67 7.92 -0.59
CA GLY A 291 -29.89 6.70 0.16
C GLY A 291 -30.88 5.75 -0.51
N PHE A 292 -30.66 4.46 -0.32
CA PHE A 292 -31.51 3.34 -0.73
C PHE A 292 -31.59 2.31 0.40
N LEU A 293 -32.75 1.70 0.56
CA LEU A 293 -32.98 0.65 1.53
C LEU A 293 -33.82 -0.45 0.90
N ILE A 294 -33.31 -1.68 0.88
CA ILE A 294 -34.05 -2.86 0.44
C ILE A 294 -34.45 -3.65 1.68
N ILE A 295 -35.72 -4.01 1.78
CA ILE A 295 -36.33 -4.70 2.93
C ILE A 295 -36.79 -6.09 2.51
N ASN A 296 -36.48 -7.11 3.31
CA ASN A 296 -37.07 -8.44 3.21
C ASN A 296 -38.36 -8.53 4.05
N ARG A 297 -39.52 -8.60 3.37
CA ARG A 297 -40.84 -8.65 3.99
C ARG A 297 -41.20 -10.01 4.61
N GLU A 298 -40.42 -11.07 4.42
CA GLU A 298 -40.58 -12.33 5.16
C GLU A 298 -40.22 -12.18 6.65
N ILE A 299 -39.30 -11.26 6.97
CA ILE A 299 -38.74 -11.09 8.32
C ILE A 299 -39.25 -9.82 8.97
N VAL A 300 -39.19 -8.70 8.22
CA VAL A 300 -39.72 -7.42 8.68
C VAL A 300 -41.24 -7.52 8.67
N SER A 301 -41.96 -6.96 9.65
CA SER A 301 -43.41 -7.18 9.78
C SER A 301 -44.29 -6.19 8.99
N ALA A 302 -43.82 -4.97 8.74
CA ALA A 302 -44.55 -3.94 7.99
C ALA A 302 -43.72 -3.33 6.86
N ASP A 303 -44.41 -2.79 5.84
CA ASP A 303 -43.78 -2.00 4.79
C ASP A 303 -43.16 -0.73 5.40
N ILE A 304 -41.95 -0.39 4.95
CA ILE A 304 -41.27 0.83 5.34
C ILE A 304 -41.48 1.88 4.24
N ASN A 305 -41.93 3.08 4.64
CA ASN A 305 -42.09 4.20 3.73
C ASN A 305 -40.75 4.91 3.51
N ALA A 306 -40.60 5.62 2.39
CA ALA A 306 -39.47 6.51 2.17
C ALA A 306 -39.37 7.55 3.30
N PHE A 307 -38.14 7.81 3.77
CA PHE A 307 -37.88 8.72 4.88
C PHE A 307 -36.50 9.37 4.75
N GLU A 308 -36.24 10.35 5.60
CA GLU A 308 -34.97 11.07 5.67
C GLU A 308 -34.27 10.76 7.01
N TYR A 309 -32.97 10.45 6.93
CA TYR A 309 -32.05 10.39 8.05
C TYR A 309 -30.89 11.36 7.79
N THR A 310 -30.97 12.56 8.37
CA THR A 310 -29.97 13.63 8.23
C THR A 310 -29.47 14.03 9.62
N PRO A 311 -28.40 13.39 10.15
CA PRO A 311 -27.88 13.68 11.50
C PRO A 311 -27.25 15.08 11.58
N LYS A 312 -26.80 15.62 10.45
CA LYS A 312 -26.31 17.01 10.29
C LYS A 312 -26.64 17.52 8.90
N ALA A 313 -26.73 18.84 8.74
CA ALA A 313 -26.96 19.48 7.44
C ALA A 313 -25.96 19.08 6.34
N GLU A 314 -24.72 18.74 6.73
CA GLU A 314 -23.66 18.26 5.84
C GLU A 314 -23.74 16.77 5.48
N TYR A 315 -24.55 16.00 6.21
CA TYR A 315 -24.72 14.55 6.07
C TYR A 315 -26.17 14.24 5.73
N LYS A 316 -26.59 14.63 4.52
CA LYS A 316 -27.94 14.36 4.03
C LYS A 316 -28.11 12.87 3.72
N GLY A 317 -29.26 12.31 4.06
CA GLY A 317 -29.60 10.93 3.78
C GLY A 317 -31.09 10.80 3.48
N GLU A 318 -31.50 11.11 2.26
CA GLU A 318 -32.86 10.83 1.78
C GLU A 318 -32.90 9.38 1.28
N PHE A 319 -33.86 8.56 1.74
CA PHE A 319 -33.90 7.13 1.43
C PHE A 319 -35.10 6.74 0.57
N VAL A 320 -34.80 6.17 -0.60
CA VAL A 320 -35.78 5.41 -1.39
C VAL A 320 -35.83 3.98 -0.84
N VAL A 321 -37.04 3.50 -0.56
CA VAL A 321 -37.24 2.20 0.07
C VAL A 321 -37.93 1.22 -0.89
N TRP A 322 -37.39 0.01 -0.98
CA TRP A 322 -37.97 -1.11 -1.73
C TRP A 322 -38.35 -2.23 -0.76
N ASN A 323 -39.64 -2.48 -0.63
CA ASN A 323 -40.19 -3.57 0.17
C ASN A 323 -40.32 -4.82 -0.70
N GLU A 324 -39.30 -5.68 -0.66
CA GLU A 324 -39.25 -6.89 -1.47
C GLU A 324 -39.87 -8.07 -0.74
N LYS A 325 -40.55 -8.94 -1.50
CA LYS A 325 -41.38 -10.02 -0.96
C LYS A 325 -40.62 -11.05 -0.10
N ASP A 326 -39.36 -11.35 -0.45
CA ASP A 326 -38.53 -12.41 0.12
C ASP A 326 -37.04 -12.08 -0.03
N GLU A 327 -36.15 -12.86 0.61
CA GLU A 327 -34.70 -12.64 0.56
C GLU A 327 -34.15 -12.73 -0.89
N THR A 328 -34.76 -13.59 -1.72
CA THR A 328 -34.32 -13.80 -3.11
C THR A 328 -34.56 -12.53 -3.95
N ALA A 329 -35.72 -11.91 -3.80
CA ALA A 329 -36.07 -10.64 -4.44
C ALA A 329 -35.19 -9.50 -3.92
N LEU A 330 -34.88 -9.48 -2.61
CA LEU A 330 -33.96 -8.50 -2.03
C LEU A 330 -32.56 -8.57 -2.66
N ILE A 331 -31.97 -9.76 -2.75
CA ILE A 331 -30.62 -9.94 -3.34
C ILE A 331 -30.63 -9.58 -4.83
N ARG A 332 -31.69 -9.99 -5.55
CA ARG A 332 -31.83 -9.64 -6.96
C ARG A 332 -31.95 -8.14 -7.18
N LYS A 333 -32.78 -7.46 -6.38
CA LYS A 333 -32.94 -6.02 -6.43
C LYS A 333 -31.62 -5.30 -6.17
N PHE A 334 -30.82 -5.78 -5.21
CA PHE A 334 -29.50 -5.24 -4.92
C PHE A 334 -28.56 -5.39 -6.13
N PHE A 335 -28.43 -6.59 -6.71
CA PHE A 335 -27.55 -6.81 -7.86
C PHE A 335 -27.99 -6.03 -9.11
N ASP A 336 -29.29 -5.97 -9.40
CA ASP A 336 -29.82 -5.23 -10.55
C ASP A 336 -29.53 -3.73 -10.40
N HIS A 337 -29.75 -3.16 -9.22
CA HIS A 337 -29.45 -1.75 -8.97
C HIS A 337 -27.94 -1.48 -8.93
N PHE A 338 -27.13 -2.41 -8.42
CA PHE A 338 -25.67 -2.34 -8.47
C PHE A 338 -25.16 -2.22 -9.91
N LEU A 339 -25.68 -3.05 -10.82
CA LEU A 339 -25.35 -3.01 -12.25
C LEU A 339 -25.94 -1.80 -12.99
N GLN A 340 -27.06 -1.25 -12.51
CA GLN A 340 -27.64 0.00 -13.02
C GLN A 340 -26.76 1.20 -12.66
N VAL A 341 -26.32 1.29 -11.41
CA VAL A 341 -25.47 2.37 -10.89
C VAL A 341 -24.06 2.28 -11.49
N ARG A 342 -23.53 1.06 -11.64
CA ARG A 342 -22.15 0.78 -12.05
C ARG A 342 -21.17 1.53 -11.12
N PRO A 343 -21.10 1.20 -9.83
CA PRO A 343 -20.17 1.86 -8.94
C PRO A 343 -18.72 1.66 -9.43
N ASN A 344 -17.90 2.69 -9.27
CA ASN A 344 -16.45 2.56 -9.44
C ASN A 344 -15.79 2.11 -8.13
N ILE A 345 -16.42 2.48 -7.02
CA ILE A 345 -15.96 2.22 -5.67
C ILE A 345 -17.14 1.73 -4.85
N VAL A 346 -16.94 0.61 -4.16
CA VAL A 346 -17.85 0.12 -3.13
C VAL A 346 -17.18 0.24 -1.78
N VAL A 347 -17.90 0.77 -0.80
CA VAL A 347 -17.44 1.01 0.55
C VAL A 347 -18.26 0.18 1.51
N THR A 348 -17.60 -0.38 2.50
CA THR A 348 -18.24 -1.07 3.64
C THR A 348 -17.50 -0.70 4.92
N TYR A 349 -18.04 -1.13 6.06
CA TYR A 349 -17.32 -1.13 7.32
C TYR A 349 -17.16 -2.56 7.83
N ASN A 350 -15.96 -3.14 7.71
CA ASN A 350 -15.68 -4.55 8.02
C ASN A 350 -16.35 -5.55 7.04
N GLY A 351 -16.66 -5.12 5.82
CA GLY A 351 -17.37 -5.95 4.84
C GLY A 351 -16.56 -7.11 4.27
N ASP A 352 -15.23 -7.09 4.33
CA ASP A 352 -14.40 -8.25 3.95
C ASP A 352 -14.70 -9.48 4.85
N PHE A 353 -15.05 -9.25 6.13
CA PHE A 353 -15.23 -10.32 7.12
C PHE A 353 -16.68 -10.59 7.51
N PHE A 354 -17.61 -9.71 7.13
CA PHE A 354 -19.03 -9.87 7.45
C PHE A 354 -19.91 -9.73 6.22
N ASP A 355 -20.10 -8.51 5.70
CA ASP A 355 -21.12 -8.17 4.70
C ASP A 355 -21.00 -9.00 3.42
N TRP A 356 -19.85 -8.93 2.74
CA TRP A 356 -19.64 -9.67 1.49
C TRP A 356 -19.71 -11.19 1.65
N PRO A 357 -19.04 -11.83 2.63
CA PRO A 357 -19.18 -13.26 2.82
C PRO A 357 -20.58 -13.71 3.19
N PHE A 358 -21.39 -12.85 3.81
CA PHE A 358 -22.80 -13.13 4.06
C PHE A 358 -23.60 -13.04 2.76
N VAL A 359 -23.50 -11.93 2.03
CA VAL A 359 -24.19 -11.72 0.74
C VAL A 359 -23.85 -12.84 -0.26
N GLU A 360 -22.58 -13.25 -0.37
CA GLU A 360 -22.17 -14.33 -1.28
C GLU A 360 -22.83 -15.67 -0.92
N ALA A 361 -22.81 -16.06 0.34
CA ALA A 361 -23.37 -17.32 0.80
C ALA A 361 -24.90 -17.35 0.61
N ARG A 362 -25.59 -16.27 0.99
CA ARG A 362 -27.04 -16.15 0.76
C ARG A 362 -27.38 -16.15 -0.71
N ALA A 363 -26.65 -15.40 -1.53
CA ALA A 363 -26.84 -15.38 -2.99
C ALA A 363 -26.69 -16.78 -3.58
N LYS A 364 -25.67 -17.53 -3.16
CA LYS A 364 -25.43 -18.91 -3.60
C LYS A 364 -26.57 -19.86 -3.21
N ILE A 365 -27.08 -19.77 -1.98
CA ILE A 365 -28.23 -20.56 -1.51
C ILE A 365 -29.49 -20.27 -2.36
N ARG A 366 -29.66 -19.01 -2.80
CA ARG A 366 -30.77 -18.58 -3.67
C ARG A 366 -30.51 -18.79 -5.17
N GLY A 367 -29.41 -19.46 -5.54
CA GLY A 367 -29.11 -19.84 -6.93
C GLY A 367 -28.39 -18.77 -7.76
N PHE A 368 -27.87 -17.71 -7.13
CA PHE A 368 -27.08 -16.68 -7.79
C PHE A 368 -25.57 -16.96 -7.64
N ASN A 369 -24.79 -16.54 -8.64
CA ASN A 369 -23.34 -16.56 -8.56
C ASN A 369 -22.84 -15.11 -8.52
N MET A 370 -22.44 -14.63 -7.34
CA MET A 370 -22.08 -13.21 -7.11
C MET A 370 -20.95 -12.73 -8.02
N GLU A 371 -19.92 -13.56 -8.26
CA GLU A 371 -18.82 -13.25 -9.17
C GLU A 371 -19.31 -13.03 -10.60
N ARG A 372 -20.20 -13.89 -11.11
CA ARG A 372 -20.77 -13.73 -12.46
C ARG A 372 -21.76 -12.59 -12.55
N GLU A 373 -22.49 -12.29 -11.49
CA GLU A 373 -23.52 -11.26 -11.46
C GLU A 373 -22.86 -9.87 -11.45
N ILE A 374 -22.04 -9.59 -10.43
CA ILE A 374 -21.50 -8.26 -10.13
C ILE A 374 -19.97 -8.20 -10.11
N GLY A 375 -19.26 -9.30 -10.39
CA GLY A 375 -17.80 -9.28 -10.53
C GLY A 375 -17.03 -9.28 -9.21
N PHE A 376 -17.68 -9.52 -8.07
CA PHE A 376 -17.03 -9.61 -6.76
C PHE A 376 -16.79 -11.06 -6.36
N SER A 377 -15.57 -11.35 -5.93
CA SER A 377 -15.18 -12.67 -5.43
C SER A 377 -14.11 -12.54 -4.35
N LYS A 378 -13.96 -13.61 -3.57
CA LYS A 378 -12.91 -13.72 -2.56
C LYS A 378 -11.53 -13.95 -3.21
N ASP A 379 -10.50 -13.26 -2.74
CA ASP A 379 -9.12 -13.49 -3.14
C ASP A 379 -8.40 -14.49 -2.21
N SER A 380 -7.10 -14.72 -2.45
CA SER A 380 -6.29 -15.64 -1.64
C SER A 380 -6.02 -15.16 -0.21
N ALA A 381 -6.29 -13.89 0.10
CA ALA A 381 -6.16 -13.30 1.43
C ALA A 381 -7.50 -13.25 2.18
N ASP A 382 -8.50 -13.95 1.67
CA ASP A 382 -9.87 -13.98 2.18
C ASP A 382 -10.58 -12.61 2.12
N GLU A 383 -10.19 -11.72 1.20
CA GLU A 383 -10.77 -10.39 1.01
C GLU A 383 -11.62 -10.35 -0.26
N TYR A 384 -12.71 -9.58 -0.26
CA TYR A 384 -13.59 -9.46 -1.42
C TYR A 384 -13.11 -8.33 -2.31
N LYS A 385 -12.86 -8.66 -3.59
CA LYS A 385 -12.32 -7.73 -4.58
C LYS A 385 -13.06 -7.89 -5.90
N SER A 386 -12.97 -6.84 -6.71
CA SER A 386 -13.38 -6.86 -8.10
C SER A 386 -12.33 -6.15 -8.95
N ARG A 387 -12.25 -6.49 -10.24
CA ARG A 387 -11.23 -5.94 -11.15
C ARG A 387 -11.53 -4.48 -11.50
N ASN A 388 -12.78 -4.19 -11.82
CA ASN A 388 -13.26 -2.92 -12.33
C ASN A 388 -13.92 -2.02 -11.27
N CYS A 389 -14.20 -2.58 -10.09
CA CYS A 389 -14.82 -1.88 -8.97
C CYS A 389 -13.98 -2.07 -7.70
N ILE A 390 -13.50 -0.96 -7.15
CA ILE A 390 -12.59 -0.95 -6.00
C ILE A 390 -13.40 -1.22 -4.72
N HIS A 391 -12.89 -2.07 -3.83
CA HIS A 391 -13.53 -2.34 -2.55
C HIS A 391 -12.82 -1.62 -1.39
N MET A 392 -13.39 -0.51 -0.95
CA MET A 392 -12.90 0.29 0.16
C MET A 392 -13.53 -0.13 1.50
N ASP A 393 -12.95 -1.14 2.16
CA ASP A 393 -13.30 -1.47 3.54
C ASP A 393 -12.75 -0.40 4.50
N ALA A 394 -13.60 0.52 4.94
CA ALA A 394 -13.24 1.66 5.78
C ALA A 394 -12.63 1.22 7.12
N PHE A 395 -12.93 0.01 7.59
CA PHE A 395 -12.37 -0.53 8.83
C PHE A 395 -10.84 -0.76 8.73
N ARG A 396 -10.32 -1.01 7.52
CA ARG A 396 -8.87 -1.11 7.28
C ARG A 396 -8.16 0.22 7.52
N TRP A 397 -8.74 1.31 7.03
CA TRP A 397 -8.25 2.66 7.31
C TRP A 397 -8.34 2.99 8.80
N VAL A 398 -9.44 2.62 9.48
CA VAL A 398 -9.60 2.82 10.92
C VAL A 398 -8.47 2.14 11.70
N LYS A 399 -8.18 0.87 11.40
CA LYS A 399 -7.12 0.14 12.11
C LYS A 399 -5.72 0.71 11.88
N ARG A 400 -5.42 1.20 10.67
CA ARG A 400 -4.07 1.60 10.28
C ARG A 400 -3.79 3.10 10.49
N ASP A 401 -4.73 3.96 10.11
CA ASP A 401 -4.46 5.38 9.84
C ASP A 401 -5.32 6.34 10.68
N SER A 402 -6.36 5.87 11.40
CA SER A 402 -7.25 6.80 12.11
C SER A 402 -6.71 7.33 13.42
N TYR A 403 -5.61 6.77 13.94
CA TYR A 403 -5.04 7.04 15.27
C TYR A 403 -6.04 6.83 16.43
N LEU A 404 -7.05 5.98 16.23
CA LEU A 404 -8.02 5.66 17.28
C LEU A 404 -7.55 4.46 18.10
N PRO A 405 -7.73 4.48 19.44
CA PRO A 405 -7.42 3.33 20.27
C PRO A 405 -8.31 2.15 19.88
N VAL A 406 -7.79 0.93 20.04
CA VAL A 406 -8.47 -0.31 19.61
C VAL A 406 -9.90 -0.42 20.15
N GLY A 407 -10.14 -0.01 21.41
CA GLY A 407 -11.47 -0.01 22.02
C GLY A 407 -12.49 0.97 21.41
N SER A 408 -12.06 1.87 20.51
CA SER A 408 -12.89 2.88 19.85
C SER A 408 -12.92 2.72 18.33
N GLN A 409 -12.68 1.50 17.83
CA GLN A 409 -12.67 1.17 16.41
C GLN A 409 -13.96 0.49 15.93
N ASN A 410 -15.07 0.57 16.68
CA ASN A 410 -16.38 0.22 16.13
C ASN A 410 -16.98 1.42 15.39
N LEU A 411 -17.91 1.16 14.45
CA LEU A 411 -18.49 2.19 13.59
C LEU A 411 -19.05 3.36 14.39
N LYS A 412 -19.80 3.09 15.47
CA LYS A 412 -20.34 4.12 16.37
C LYS A 412 -19.27 5.05 16.94
N ALA A 413 -18.23 4.50 17.56
CA ALA A 413 -17.16 5.27 18.18
C ALA A 413 -16.37 6.07 17.14
N VAL A 414 -16.16 5.48 15.95
CA VAL A 414 -15.53 6.16 14.82
C VAL A 414 -16.39 7.32 14.31
N THR A 415 -17.69 7.12 14.12
CA THR A 415 -18.63 8.16 13.72
C THR A 415 -18.64 9.31 14.72
N LYS A 416 -18.68 9.02 16.01
CA LYS A 416 -18.59 10.04 17.06
C LYS A 416 -17.27 10.80 17.02
N ALA A 417 -16.14 10.10 16.89
CA ALA A 417 -14.82 10.72 16.91
C ALA A 417 -14.49 11.51 15.65
N LYS A 418 -14.92 11.01 14.47
CA LYS A 418 -14.56 11.57 13.16
C LYS A 418 -15.68 12.45 12.59
N LEU A 419 -16.91 11.97 12.52
CA LEU A 419 -18.06 12.71 11.96
C LEU A 419 -18.76 13.63 12.99
N ARG A 420 -18.42 13.49 14.28
CA ARG A 420 -18.86 14.37 15.38
C ARG A 420 -20.39 14.42 15.56
N TYR A 421 -21.06 13.28 15.40
CA TYR A 421 -22.46 13.09 15.83
C TYR A 421 -22.61 11.70 16.46
N ASP A 422 -23.68 11.51 17.22
CA ASP A 422 -24.02 10.22 17.81
C ASP A 422 -24.97 9.47 16.84
N PRO A 423 -24.54 8.36 16.21
CA PRO A 423 -25.40 7.58 15.34
C PRO A 423 -26.47 6.82 16.15
N VAL A 424 -27.49 6.31 15.45
CA VAL A 424 -28.51 5.46 16.09
C VAL A 424 -27.83 4.18 16.60
N GLU A 425 -28.21 3.75 17.80
CA GLU A 425 -27.68 2.53 18.40
C GLU A 425 -28.83 1.58 18.74
N VAL A 426 -28.65 0.33 18.33
CA VAL A 426 -29.54 -0.77 18.65
C VAL A 426 -28.70 -1.91 19.21
N GLU A 427 -29.14 -2.50 20.30
CA GLU A 427 -28.50 -3.70 20.83
C GLU A 427 -28.69 -4.87 19.83
N PRO A 428 -27.62 -5.59 19.42
CA PRO A 428 -27.74 -6.65 18.43
C PRO A 428 -28.75 -7.76 18.79
N GLU A 429 -28.97 -8.03 20.07
CA GLU A 429 -29.94 -9.02 20.55
C GLU A 429 -31.40 -8.59 20.35
N LEU A 430 -31.66 -7.29 20.19
CA LEU A 430 -33.01 -6.76 19.98
C LEU A 430 -33.39 -6.65 18.51
N MET A 431 -32.44 -6.71 17.58
CA MET A 431 -32.68 -6.47 16.14
C MET A 431 -33.78 -7.38 15.55
N CYS A 432 -33.70 -8.69 15.80
CA CYS A 432 -34.71 -9.65 15.32
C CYS A 432 -36.12 -9.40 15.91
N LYS A 433 -36.18 -8.94 17.17
CA LYS A 433 -37.44 -8.56 17.82
C LYS A 433 -37.99 -7.26 17.22
N MET A 434 -37.12 -6.26 17.03
CA MET A 434 -37.46 -4.99 16.42
C MET A 434 -37.93 -5.14 14.97
N ALA A 435 -37.37 -6.08 14.20
CA ALA A 435 -37.86 -6.37 12.85
C ALA A 435 -39.38 -6.71 12.82
N ARG A 436 -39.89 -7.32 13.89
CA ARG A 436 -41.30 -7.69 14.03
C ARG A 436 -42.15 -6.64 14.74
N GLU A 437 -41.63 -6.05 15.82
CA GLU A 437 -42.41 -5.16 16.69
C GLU A 437 -42.24 -3.68 16.34
N GLN A 438 -41.07 -3.28 15.84
CA GLN A 438 -40.65 -1.88 15.62
C GLN A 438 -39.86 -1.71 14.31
N PRO A 439 -40.42 -2.14 13.16
CA PRO A 439 -39.65 -2.24 11.91
C PRO A 439 -39.11 -0.90 11.41
N GLN A 440 -39.85 0.20 11.61
CA GLN A 440 -39.40 1.56 11.24
C GLN A 440 -38.17 2.02 12.06
N GLN A 441 -38.09 1.64 13.34
CA GLN A 441 -36.96 2.01 14.18
C GLN A 441 -35.70 1.23 13.79
N LEU A 442 -35.86 -0.04 13.42
CA LEU A 442 -34.76 -0.85 12.87
C LEU A 442 -34.31 -0.32 11.51
N ALA A 443 -35.23 0.11 10.65
CA ALA A 443 -34.89 0.77 9.39
C ALA A 443 -34.06 2.05 9.60
N ASN A 444 -34.41 2.87 10.60
CA ASN A 444 -33.62 4.06 10.96
C ASN A 444 -32.19 3.71 11.41
N TYR A 445 -32.02 2.59 12.11
CA TYR A 445 -30.70 2.08 12.51
C TYR A 445 -29.89 1.63 11.28
N SER A 446 -30.47 0.77 10.43
CA SER A 446 -29.79 0.27 9.22
C SER A 446 -29.33 1.41 8.30
N VAL A 447 -30.16 2.43 8.08
CA VAL A 447 -29.74 3.58 7.24
C VAL A 447 -28.71 4.48 7.93
N SER A 448 -28.70 4.54 9.27
CA SER A 448 -27.70 5.28 10.04
C SER A 448 -26.30 4.73 9.81
N ASP A 449 -26.15 3.41 9.70
CA ASP A 449 -24.86 2.76 9.45
C ASP A 449 -24.39 2.98 8.00
N ALA A 450 -25.29 2.95 7.01
CA ALA A 450 -24.97 3.33 5.64
C ALA A 450 -24.54 4.81 5.51
N VAL A 451 -25.24 5.74 6.16
CA VAL A 451 -24.87 7.18 6.19
C VAL A 451 -23.51 7.37 6.85
N SER A 452 -23.29 6.74 8.00
CA SER A 452 -22.02 6.79 8.72
C SER A 452 -20.86 6.29 7.84
N THR A 453 -21.03 5.13 7.20
CA THR A 453 -20.02 4.51 6.34
C THR A 453 -19.71 5.35 5.11
N TYR A 454 -20.74 5.86 4.42
CA TYR A 454 -20.58 6.72 3.24
C TYR A 454 -19.81 8.00 3.56
N TYR A 455 -20.24 8.75 4.59
CA TYR A 455 -19.62 10.03 4.91
C TYR A 455 -18.25 9.88 5.59
N LEU A 456 -18.01 8.81 6.34
CA LEU A 456 -16.68 8.47 6.84
C LEU A 456 -15.70 8.30 5.66
N TYR A 457 -16.11 7.53 4.65
CA TYR A 457 -15.32 7.35 3.45
C TYR A 457 -15.07 8.66 2.70
N MET A 458 -16.14 9.40 2.39
CA MET A 458 -16.04 10.62 1.59
C MET A 458 -15.23 11.72 2.26
N LYS A 459 -15.30 11.85 3.60
CA LYS A 459 -14.59 12.89 4.35
C LYS A 459 -13.14 12.54 4.71
N TYR A 460 -12.84 11.26 4.95
CA TYR A 460 -11.54 10.86 5.49
C TYR A 460 -10.76 9.91 4.59
N VAL A 461 -11.41 8.90 4.01
CA VAL A 461 -10.70 7.79 3.35
C VAL A 461 -10.42 8.10 1.88
N HIS A 462 -11.41 8.62 1.15
CA HIS A 462 -11.34 8.82 -0.30
C HIS A 462 -10.11 9.63 -0.72
N GLN A 463 -10.00 10.88 -0.23
CA GLN A 463 -8.90 11.77 -0.60
C GLN A 463 -7.55 11.25 -0.11
N PHE A 464 -7.51 10.67 1.10
CA PHE A 464 -6.28 10.14 1.68
C PHE A 464 -5.70 9.01 0.83
N ILE A 465 -6.52 8.00 0.49
CA ILE A 465 -6.06 6.84 -0.28
C ILE A 465 -5.67 7.23 -1.71
N PHE A 466 -6.50 8.02 -2.41
CA PHE A 466 -6.17 8.43 -3.77
C PHE A 466 -4.98 9.38 -3.83
N ALA A 467 -4.76 10.22 -2.82
CA ALA A 467 -3.53 11.03 -2.73
C ALA A 467 -2.29 10.14 -2.60
N LEU A 468 -2.32 9.12 -1.72
CA LEU A 468 -1.24 8.15 -1.60
C LEU A 468 -0.98 7.38 -2.90
N CYS A 469 -2.04 7.02 -3.63
CA CYS A 469 -1.91 6.33 -4.92
C CYS A 469 -1.14 7.14 -5.98
N THR A 470 -1.08 8.47 -5.87
CA THR A 470 -0.36 9.31 -6.86
C THR A 470 1.16 9.13 -6.85
N ILE A 471 1.70 8.55 -5.76
CA ILE A 471 3.14 8.32 -5.56
C ILE A 471 3.46 6.85 -5.30
N ILE A 472 2.50 6.06 -4.81
CA ILE A 472 2.69 4.63 -4.55
C ILE A 472 2.33 3.84 -5.82
N PRO A 473 3.20 2.91 -6.30
CA PRO A 473 2.97 2.12 -7.51
C PRO A 473 1.97 0.96 -7.30
N LEU A 474 0.80 1.24 -6.72
CA LEU A 474 -0.22 0.24 -6.36
C LEU A 474 -1.63 0.76 -6.64
N GLY A 475 -2.58 -0.17 -6.80
CA GLY A 475 -4.01 0.16 -6.86
C GLY A 475 -4.56 0.59 -5.50
N ALA A 476 -5.70 1.27 -5.50
CA ALA A 476 -6.26 1.85 -4.29
C ALA A 476 -6.66 0.80 -3.23
N ASP A 477 -7.09 -0.39 -3.66
CA ASP A 477 -7.36 -1.55 -2.79
C ASP A 477 -6.10 -2.02 -2.04
N ASP A 478 -4.97 -2.09 -2.73
CA ASP A 478 -3.68 -2.48 -2.17
C ASP A 478 -3.15 -1.39 -1.21
N VAL A 479 -3.29 -0.12 -1.59
CA VAL A 479 -2.88 1.03 -0.76
C VAL A 479 -3.68 1.11 0.53
N LEU A 480 -4.96 0.74 0.54
CA LEU A 480 -5.77 0.68 1.75
C LEU A 480 -5.36 -0.47 2.68
N ARG A 481 -5.00 -1.64 2.13
CA ARG A 481 -4.88 -2.89 2.90
C ARG A 481 -3.47 -3.24 3.34
N LYS A 482 -2.44 -2.88 2.56
CA LYS A 482 -1.05 -3.20 2.89
C LYS A 482 -0.56 -2.42 4.12
N GLY A 483 0.36 -3.01 4.87
CA GLY A 483 0.99 -2.31 6.00
C GLY A 483 1.79 -1.09 5.53
N SER A 484 1.88 -0.06 6.38
CA SER A 484 2.63 1.17 6.07
C SER A 484 4.09 0.91 5.70
N GLY A 485 4.74 -0.09 6.31
CA GLY A 485 6.09 -0.52 5.93
C GLY A 485 6.20 -0.99 4.47
N THR A 486 5.22 -1.72 3.96
CA THR A 486 5.18 -2.16 2.56
C THR A 486 4.91 -0.98 1.61
N LEU A 487 4.14 0.01 2.04
CA LEU A 487 3.95 1.25 1.27
C LEU A 487 5.28 2.04 1.15
N CYS A 488 6.05 2.11 2.24
CA CYS A 488 7.40 2.69 2.22
C CYS A 488 8.36 1.91 1.31
N GLU A 489 8.34 0.57 1.37
CA GLU A 489 9.12 -0.29 0.46
C GLU A 489 8.80 0.04 -1.00
N ALA A 490 7.52 0.16 -1.34
CA ALA A 490 7.08 0.50 -2.69
C ALA A 490 7.56 1.87 -3.17
N LEU A 491 7.52 2.89 -2.31
CA LEU A 491 8.05 4.23 -2.61
C LEU A 491 9.56 4.19 -2.83
N LEU A 492 10.31 3.48 -1.99
CA LEU A 492 11.76 3.34 -2.12
C LEU A 492 12.15 2.60 -3.41
N MET A 493 11.35 1.63 -3.85
CA MET A 493 11.57 0.92 -5.12
C MET A 493 11.40 1.85 -6.34
N VAL A 494 10.44 2.79 -6.30
CA VAL A 494 10.29 3.81 -7.36
C VAL A 494 11.57 4.64 -7.46
N GLU A 495 12.03 5.19 -6.33
CA GLU A 495 13.23 6.01 -6.28
C GLU A 495 14.48 5.23 -6.69
N ALA A 496 14.67 4.01 -6.18
CA ALA A 496 15.81 3.17 -6.50
C ALA A 496 15.87 2.84 -8.00
N PHE A 497 14.74 2.48 -8.62
CA PHE A 497 14.70 2.14 -10.05
C PHE A 497 15.07 3.32 -10.93
N HIS A 498 14.52 4.52 -10.67
CA HIS A 498 14.83 5.71 -11.46
C HIS A 498 16.22 6.29 -11.19
N ASN A 499 16.88 5.87 -10.11
CA ASN A 499 18.29 6.14 -9.85
C ASN A 499 19.22 4.98 -10.32
N ASN A 500 18.70 4.00 -11.06
CA ASN A 500 19.41 2.82 -11.57
C ASN A 500 20.10 1.96 -10.49
N ILE A 501 19.48 1.88 -9.32
CA ILE A 501 19.94 1.06 -8.18
C ILE A 501 19.18 -0.26 -8.19
N VAL A 502 19.90 -1.39 -8.10
CA VAL A 502 19.28 -2.73 -8.02
C VAL A 502 18.56 -2.91 -6.68
N PHE A 503 17.37 -3.53 -6.68
CA PHE A 503 16.71 -3.77 -5.40
C PHE A 503 17.42 -4.89 -4.62
N PRO A 504 17.56 -4.72 -3.30
CA PRO A 504 18.00 -5.81 -2.45
C PRO A 504 16.94 -6.92 -2.38
N ASN A 505 17.38 -8.17 -2.25
CA ASN A 505 16.47 -9.26 -1.91
C ASN A 505 15.92 -9.06 -0.49
N LYS A 506 14.69 -9.52 -0.25
CA LYS A 506 14.06 -9.44 1.07
C LYS A 506 14.90 -10.17 2.12
N TYR A 507 15.02 -9.56 3.29
CA TYR A 507 15.74 -10.14 4.41
C TYR A 507 14.95 -11.33 4.99
N THR A 508 15.55 -12.52 4.99
CA THR A 508 14.92 -13.75 5.49
C THR A 508 15.38 -14.15 6.90
N GLY A 509 16.00 -13.23 7.64
CA GLY A 509 16.63 -13.55 8.93
C GLY A 509 18.02 -14.17 8.78
N PRO A 510 18.76 -14.34 9.89
CA PRO A 510 20.03 -15.04 9.88
C PRO A 510 19.82 -16.55 9.65
N GLU A 511 20.64 -17.15 8.78
CA GLU A 511 20.61 -18.60 8.48
C GLU A 511 21.03 -19.45 9.70
N GLU A 512 21.82 -18.88 10.62
CA GLU A 512 22.34 -19.55 11.82
C GLU A 512 21.86 -18.86 13.10
N ALA A 513 21.69 -19.68 14.15
CA ALA A 513 21.39 -19.17 15.48
C ALA A 513 22.56 -18.30 15.96
N ARG A 514 22.25 -17.04 16.30
CA ARG A 514 23.24 -16.12 16.86
C ARG A 514 23.48 -16.46 18.32
N PHE A 515 24.73 -16.37 18.74
CA PHE A 515 25.13 -16.52 20.13
C PHE A 515 25.65 -15.19 20.65
N SER A 516 25.34 -14.89 21.91
CA SER A 516 25.90 -13.76 22.62
C SER A 516 27.40 -14.00 22.87
N LYS A 517 28.12 -12.94 23.24
CA LYS A 517 29.58 -13.03 23.48
C LYS A 517 29.96 -14.02 24.59
N ASP A 518 29.03 -14.28 25.50
CA ASP A 518 29.11 -15.20 26.63
C ASP A 518 28.52 -16.60 26.32
N GLY A 519 28.18 -16.88 25.05
CA GLY A 519 27.84 -18.23 24.59
C GLY A 519 26.36 -18.62 24.70
N HIS A 520 25.47 -17.71 25.09
CA HIS A 520 24.03 -17.98 25.15
C HIS A 520 23.38 -17.79 23.79
N ARG A 521 22.39 -18.63 23.46
CA ARG A 521 21.64 -18.48 22.22
C ARG A 521 20.75 -17.23 22.30
N VAL A 522 20.87 -16.35 21.31
CA VAL A 522 20.03 -15.16 21.20
C VAL A 522 18.65 -15.57 20.69
N GLU A 523 17.62 -15.36 21.50
CA GLU A 523 16.23 -15.61 21.12
C GLU A 523 15.68 -14.47 20.24
N SER A 524 15.93 -13.22 20.62
CA SER A 524 15.58 -12.04 19.83
C SER A 524 16.67 -10.98 19.95
N GLU A 525 16.93 -10.28 18.85
CA GLU A 525 17.87 -9.17 18.79
C GLU A 525 17.09 -7.90 18.46
N THR A 526 17.19 -6.90 19.33
CA THR A 526 16.52 -5.61 19.17
C THR A 526 17.41 -4.49 19.72
N TYR A 527 16.99 -3.25 19.54
CA TYR A 527 17.67 -2.06 20.06
C TYR A 527 16.83 -1.40 21.17
N VAL A 528 17.47 -0.59 22.01
CA VAL A 528 16.76 0.20 23.03
C VAL A 528 15.88 1.23 22.31
N GLY A 529 14.57 1.18 22.57
CA GLY A 529 13.57 2.02 21.93
C GLY A 529 13.44 3.42 22.54
N GLY A 530 12.24 3.99 22.44
CA GLY A 530 11.94 5.29 23.04
C GLY A 530 12.07 5.29 24.56
N HIS A 531 12.61 6.39 25.11
CA HIS A 531 12.71 6.61 26.55
C HIS A 531 11.38 7.14 27.09
N VAL A 532 10.86 6.55 28.17
CA VAL A 532 9.59 6.95 28.79
C VAL A 532 9.80 7.11 30.29
N GLU A 533 9.47 8.29 30.82
CA GLU A 533 9.55 8.60 32.25
C GLU A 533 8.28 9.30 32.72
N ALA A 534 7.74 8.86 33.86
CA ALA A 534 6.69 9.56 34.60
C ALA A 534 7.33 10.23 35.82
N LEU A 535 7.71 11.50 35.67
CA LEU A 535 8.45 12.24 36.70
C LEU A 535 7.59 12.58 37.92
N GLU A 536 6.35 13.03 37.68
CA GLU A 536 5.39 13.42 38.71
C GLU A 536 3.98 12.98 38.32
N ALA A 537 3.17 12.61 39.31
CA ALA A 537 1.77 12.27 39.15
C ALA A 537 0.91 13.17 40.03
N GLY A 538 -0.24 13.60 39.53
CA GLY A 538 -1.16 14.47 40.28
C GLY A 538 -2.07 15.29 39.37
N VAL A 539 -2.84 16.18 39.99
CA VAL A 539 -3.69 17.15 39.27
C VAL A 539 -2.92 18.47 39.16
N PHE A 540 -2.49 18.80 37.96
CA PHE A 540 -1.88 20.08 37.64
C PHE A 540 -2.88 20.93 36.84
N ARG A 541 -3.18 22.13 37.33
CA ARG A 541 -4.11 23.07 36.68
C ARG A 541 -3.54 24.48 36.70
N ALA A 542 -3.87 25.25 35.67
CA ALA A 542 -3.42 26.63 35.54
C ALA A 542 -3.95 27.57 36.63
N ASP A 543 -4.96 27.16 37.40
CA ASP A 543 -5.56 27.94 38.49
C ASP A 543 -5.20 27.42 39.90
N ILE A 544 -4.36 26.38 40.00
CA ILE A 544 -3.88 25.84 41.27
C ILE A 544 -2.39 26.16 41.41
N PRO A 545 -1.96 26.92 42.44
CA PRO A 545 -0.55 27.23 42.64
C PRO A 545 0.31 25.97 42.79
N ALA A 546 1.42 25.92 42.07
CA ALA A 546 2.43 24.89 42.15
C ALA A 546 3.72 25.45 42.74
N LYS A 547 4.48 24.60 43.45
CA LYS A 547 5.77 24.97 44.02
C LYS A 547 6.87 24.75 42.99
N PHE A 548 7.59 25.80 42.65
CA PHE A 548 8.74 25.74 41.75
C PHE A 548 10.04 25.90 42.53
N ARG A 549 11.02 25.05 42.22
CA ARG A 549 12.40 25.18 42.69
C ARG A 549 13.31 25.27 41.48
N LEU A 550 13.60 26.49 41.07
CA LEU A 550 14.42 26.78 39.90
C LEU A 550 15.91 26.63 40.23
N LYS A 551 16.71 26.26 39.22
CA LYS A 551 18.18 26.16 39.33
C LYS A 551 18.80 27.48 38.86
N PRO A 552 19.34 28.33 39.76
CA PRO A 552 19.85 29.65 39.38
C PRO A 552 20.93 29.61 38.30
N GLU A 553 21.80 28.60 38.34
CA GLU A 553 22.91 28.44 37.39
C GLU A 553 22.38 28.24 35.94
N ALA A 554 21.31 27.45 35.79
CA ALA A 554 20.68 27.22 34.49
C ALA A 554 19.94 28.48 33.98
N LEU A 555 19.30 29.23 34.89
CA LEU A 555 18.64 30.49 34.53
C LEU A 555 19.63 31.55 34.08
N GLN A 556 20.78 31.67 34.75
CA GLN A 556 21.83 32.60 34.36
C GLN A 556 22.39 32.25 32.98
N GLN A 557 22.67 30.98 32.73
CA GLN A 557 23.11 30.53 31.41
C GLN A 557 22.10 30.89 30.31
N LEU A 558 20.81 30.60 30.52
CA LEU A 558 19.77 30.93 29.55
C LEU A 558 19.64 32.44 29.33
N LYS A 559 19.81 33.26 30.39
CA LYS A 559 19.82 34.72 30.31
C LYS A 559 20.97 35.24 29.45
N ASP A 560 22.17 34.69 29.62
CA ASP A 560 23.37 35.10 28.88
C ASP A 560 23.27 34.72 27.38
N GLU A 561 22.49 33.69 27.05
CA GLU A 561 22.29 33.18 25.68
C GLU A 561 21.09 33.82 24.93
N VAL A 562 20.33 34.74 25.55
CA VAL A 562 19.08 35.31 24.98
C VAL A 562 19.31 35.94 23.60
N ASP A 563 20.24 36.88 23.48
CA ASP A 563 20.46 37.64 22.24
C ASP A 563 20.88 36.72 21.09
N GLU A 564 21.74 35.74 21.38
CA GLU A 564 22.19 34.79 20.38
C GLU A 564 21.07 33.84 19.96
N THR A 565 20.26 33.38 20.90
CA THR A 565 19.13 32.47 20.65
C THR A 565 18.06 33.13 19.79
N LEU A 566 17.59 34.33 20.17
CA LEU A 566 16.57 35.06 19.43
C LEU A 566 17.04 35.45 18.03
N ARG A 567 18.31 35.90 17.91
CA ARG A 567 18.92 36.20 16.62
C ARG A 567 18.96 34.98 15.70
N LYS A 568 19.38 33.82 16.22
CA LYS A 568 19.46 32.58 15.43
C LYS A 568 18.08 32.14 14.97
N GLU A 569 17.06 32.23 15.82
CA GLU A 569 15.71 31.78 15.47
C GLU A 569 15.06 32.67 14.40
N LEU A 570 15.20 33.99 14.51
CA LEU A 570 14.69 34.94 13.50
C LEU A 570 15.22 34.62 12.09
N VAL A 571 16.51 34.32 11.99
CA VAL A 571 17.15 34.00 10.70
C VAL A 571 16.79 32.58 10.24
N ARG A 572 16.75 31.61 11.16
CA ARG A 572 16.60 30.18 10.81
C ARG A 572 15.14 29.79 10.53
N GLU A 573 14.22 30.14 11.43
CA GLU A 573 12.82 29.71 11.36
C GLU A 573 11.97 30.69 10.55
N PHE A 574 12.23 32.00 10.68
CA PHE A 574 11.42 33.03 10.02
C PHE A 574 12.06 33.60 8.76
N GLY A 575 13.35 33.33 8.50
CA GLY A 575 14.07 33.88 7.35
C GLY A 575 14.19 35.41 7.36
N VAL A 576 14.01 36.04 8.53
CA VAL A 576 14.02 37.49 8.70
C VAL A 576 15.42 37.94 9.08
N SER A 577 15.93 38.95 8.40
CA SER A 577 17.22 39.57 8.73
C SER A 577 17.04 40.62 9.82
N LEU A 578 18.06 40.79 10.68
CA LEU A 578 17.99 41.69 11.84
C LEU A 578 17.67 43.15 11.48
N ASP A 579 18.07 43.60 10.29
CA ASP A 579 17.79 44.94 9.77
C ASP A 579 16.29 45.22 9.56
N GLN A 580 15.46 44.17 9.48
CA GLN A 580 14.01 44.28 9.35
C GLN A 580 13.30 44.29 10.71
N VAL A 581 14.03 44.12 11.82
CA VAL A 581 13.48 44.02 13.17
C VAL A 581 13.69 45.35 13.90
N VAL A 582 12.60 46.03 14.24
CA VAL A 582 12.62 47.38 14.80
C VAL A 582 12.92 47.45 16.30
N ASP A 583 12.62 46.38 17.04
CA ASP A 583 12.62 46.36 18.51
C ASP A 583 13.43 45.19 19.11
N PHE A 584 14.38 44.63 18.36
CA PHE A 584 15.15 43.44 18.76
C PHE A 584 15.80 43.59 20.14
N GLU A 585 16.51 44.70 20.37
CA GLU A 585 17.20 44.98 21.62
C GLU A 585 16.22 45.13 22.79
N GLN A 586 15.09 45.79 22.55
CA GLN A 586 14.03 45.96 23.56
C GLN A 586 13.44 44.62 23.98
N GLN A 587 13.14 43.73 23.03
CA GLN A 587 12.59 42.40 23.31
C GLN A 587 13.61 41.52 24.05
N CYS A 588 14.89 41.57 23.68
CA CYS A 588 15.97 40.88 24.40
C CYS A 588 16.05 41.33 25.87
N GLU A 589 16.00 42.64 26.12
CA GLU A 589 16.05 43.17 27.50
C GLU A 589 14.81 42.82 28.31
N GLU A 590 13.61 42.79 27.70
CA GLU A 590 12.38 42.34 28.36
C GLU A 590 12.50 40.87 28.84
N VAL A 591 13.01 39.98 27.99
CA VAL A 591 13.24 38.57 28.34
C VAL A 591 14.31 38.43 29.43
N LYS A 592 15.42 39.18 29.33
CA LYS A 592 16.47 39.18 30.37
C LYS A 592 15.95 39.68 31.71
N SER A 593 15.09 40.70 31.71
CA SER A 593 14.46 41.22 32.93
C SER A 593 13.53 40.19 33.58
N ALA A 594 12.81 39.40 32.80
CA ALA A 594 12.03 38.28 33.32
C ALA A 594 12.92 37.24 34.02
N PHE A 595 14.10 36.92 33.45
CA PHE A 595 15.08 36.06 34.10
C PHE A 595 15.62 36.65 35.41
N ASP A 596 15.84 37.97 35.50
CA ASP A 596 16.23 38.63 36.76
C ASP A 596 15.18 38.44 37.86
N GLY A 597 13.89 38.53 37.51
CA GLY A 597 12.79 38.25 38.43
C GLY A 597 12.78 36.80 38.93
N LEU A 598 13.16 35.84 38.08
CA LEU A 598 13.27 34.43 38.45
C LEU A 598 14.52 34.14 39.31
N LEU A 599 15.64 34.81 39.03
CA LEU A 599 16.89 34.70 39.79
C LEU A 599 16.78 35.31 41.19
N ALA A 600 16.05 36.42 41.34
CA ALA A 600 15.84 37.07 42.63
C ALA A 600 15.01 36.20 43.61
N ALA A 601 14.07 35.40 43.10
CA ALA A 601 13.23 34.50 43.88
C ALA A 601 13.09 33.14 43.18
N PRO A 602 14.08 32.23 43.31
CA PRO A 602 14.12 30.96 42.60
C PRO A 602 13.22 29.87 43.22
N THR A 603 12.76 30.06 44.46
CA THR A 603 11.73 29.22 45.08
C THR A 603 10.42 29.98 45.08
N ARG A 604 9.42 29.47 44.35
CA ARG A 604 8.18 30.19 44.05
C ARG A 604 6.96 29.32 44.32
N LEU A 605 5.85 29.96 44.65
CA LEU A 605 4.53 29.35 44.71
C LEU A 605 3.61 30.18 43.83
N GLU A 606 3.33 29.69 42.62
CA GLU A 606 2.60 30.44 41.60
C GLU A 606 1.81 29.50 40.69
N ASN A 607 0.86 30.05 39.95
CA ASN A 607 0.03 29.28 39.04
C ASN A 607 0.84 28.81 37.81
N PRO A 608 0.83 27.51 37.48
CA PRO A 608 1.64 26.97 36.39
C PRO A 608 1.05 27.34 35.03
N ARG A 609 1.93 27.42 34.01
CA ARG A 609 1.53 27.32 32.60
C ARG A 609 1.86 25.92 32.11
N ILE A 610 0.85 25.18 31.64
CA ILE A 610 1.00 23.80 31.20
C ILE A 610 1.33 23.80 29.71
N TYR A 611 2.54 23.37 29.37
CA TYR A 611 3.03 23.27 27.99
C TYR A 611 3.28 21.82 27.59
N HIS A 612 3.06 21.53 26.31
CA HIS A 612 3.48 20.29 25.65
C HIS A 612 4.44 20.66 24.53
N LEU A 613 5.67 20.16 24.62
CA LEU A 613 6.71 20.35 23.61
C LEU A 613 6.92 19.02 22.90
N ASP A 614 6.79 19.01 21.58
CA ASP A 614 6.99 17.84 20.74
C ASP A 614 7.87 18.22 19.54
N VAL A 615 8.77 17.32 19.16
CA VAL A 615 9.64 17.50 18.00
C VAL A 615 8.89 17.02 16.76
N GLY A 616 8.49 17.97 15.90
CA GLY A 616 7.84 17.66 14.64
C GLY A 616 8.64 16.64 13.81
N ALA A 617 8.00 15.51 13.46
CA ALA A 617 8.61 14.41 12.70
C ALA A 617 10.01 14.02 13.20
N MET A 618 10.17 13.78 14.51
CA MET A 618 11.43 13.52 15.19
C MET A 618 12.36 12.54 14.44
N TYR A 619 11.94 11.29 14.22
CA TYR A 619 12.80 10.28 13.59
C TYR A 619 13.13 10.57 12.12
N PRO A 620 12.18 10.96 11.24
CA PRO A 620 12.52 11.43 9.91
C PRO A 620 13.56 12.55 9.90
N ASN A 621 13.44 13.54 10.78
CA ASN A 621 14.40 14.64 10.87
C ASN A 621 15.78 14.18 11.36
N ILE A 622 15.84 13.25 12.32
CA ILE A 622 17.10 12.63 12.75
C ILE A 622 17.77 11.88 11.60
N ILE A 623 16.97 11.11 10.83
CA ILE A 623 17.45 10.36 9.65
C ILE A 623 18.04 11.32 8.61
N LEU A 624 17.34 12.40 8.26
CA LEU A 624 17.80 13.38 7.28
C LEU A 624 19.05 14.13 7.74
N THR A 625 19.05 14.61 8.99
CA THR A 625 20.17 15.36 9.58
C THR A 625 21.46 14.55 9.61
N ASN A 626 21.36 13.26 9.96
CA ASN A 626 22.51 12.37 10.08
C ASN A 626 22.77 11.54 8.81
N ARG A 627 21.96 11.73 7.76
CA ARG A 627 22.00 10.96 6.50
C ARG A 627 22.00 9.45 6.74
N LEU A 628 21.14 8.99 7.65
CA LEU A 628 21.03 7.58 8.01
C LEU A 628 20.30 6.82 6.88
N GLN A 629 20.88 5.70 6.46
CA GLN A 629 20.25 4.75 5.56
C GLN A 629 20.89 3.37 5.75
N VAL A 630 20.12 2.30 5.53
CA VAL A 630 20.50 0.92 5.90
C VAL A 630 21.86 0.50 5.33
N ARG A 631 22.20 0.91 4.09
CA ARG A 631 23.40 0.46 3.39
C ARG A 631 24.63 1.40 3.48
N PHE A 632 24.51 2.57 4.10
CA PHE A 632 25.65 3.51 4.28
C PHE A 632 26.28 3.45 5.67
N CYS A 633 25.77 2.59 6.57
CA CYS A 633 26.24 2.49 7.94
C CYS A 633 27.73 2.09 8.08
N PHE A 634 28.34 1.48 7.05
CA PHE A 634 29.77 1.10 7.09
C PHE A 634 30.72 2.30 7.13
N LEU A 635 30.42 3.40 6.44
CA LEU A 635 31.29 4.58 6.41
C LEU A 635 31.14 5.47 7.66
N ASN A 636 29.92 5.60 8.19
CA ASN A 636 29.68 6.43 9.37
C ASN A 636 30.26 5.80 10.65
N PHE A 637 30.25 4.46 10.79
CA PHE A 637 30.87 3.82 11.95
C PHE A 637 32.39 4.04 11.99
N LEU A 638 33.05 4.05 10.83
CA LEU A 638 34.47 4.39 10.72
C LEU A 638 34.71 5.87 11.05
N TRP A 639 33.84 6.76 10.56
CA TRP A 639 33.93 8.20 10.83
C TRP A 639 33.70 8.55 12.30
N TRP A 640 32.77 7.86 12.97
CA TRP A 640 32.51 7.99 14.41
C TRP A 640 33.65 7.43 15.26
N LYS A 641 34.29 6.32 14.83
CA LYS A 641 35.48 5.78 15.49
C LYS A 641 36.72 6.68 15.31
N ILE A 642 36.82 7.39 14.19
CA ILE A 642 37.91 8.34 13.90
C ILE A 642 37.73 9.66 14.65
N ARG A 643 36.48 10.12 14.86
CA ARG A 643 36.18 11.25 15.74
C ARG A 643 35.93 10.77 17.16
N GLY A 644 36.99 10.35 17.84
CA GLY A 644 36.99 10.29 19.30
C GLY A 644 36.55 11.65 19.86
N LYS A 645 35.28 11.75 20.28
CA LYS A 645 34.79 12.82 21.14
C LYS A 645 33.92 12.21 22.22
N SER A 646 34.55 12.05 23.38
CA SER A 646 33.91 12.06 24.68
C SER A 646 32.93 13.24 24.77
N ARG A 647 31.66 12.94 25.02
CA ARG A 647 30.69 13.73 25.81
C ARG A 647 29.40 12.91 25.91
N ILE A 648 29.40 11.98 26.85
CA ILE A 648 28.28 11.81 27.79
C ILE A 648 28.78 12.37 29.10
#